data_AF-A0A2D5V9R7-F1
#
_entry.id   AF-A0A2D5V9R7-F1
#
_cell.length_a   1.000
_cell.length_b   1.000
_cell.length_c   1.000
_cell.angle_alpha   90.00
_cell.angle_beta   90.00
_cell.angle_gamma   90.00
#
_symmetry.space_group_name_H-M   'P 1'
#
loop_
_entity.id
_entity.type
_entity.pdbx_description
1 polymer ?
#
loop_
_entity_poly.entity_id
_entity_poly.type
_entity_poly.pdbx_seq_one_letter_code
_entity_poly.pdbx_strand_id
1 'polypeptide(L)'
;MQILKPPQLLALLEQPSERLRRWATYQLLEHWQDHADEFAGTLFKSELEDVREAGVYLIGRQRLERFAFPLLGWFNRSTGELRRACTTALTDLCPPNFPNLLNQWLEQLLDDDELQLPNLQCVVENLLRLEGSGGWETLEQHLSTLHGQHLKALCLFRALCKQADSGSQVYQLMEHYTHFRSHTSDPQFLQHLAEIFGGGPSLEFLRLQLEGGATFRTVTQIVAQTLGHTLDAPTEALLQQADKLLKTQDHPGLAPQLLHILKQLAPEDSTTLEQGMLEGFRDHITPNWDDAIIRIQEQEFFLLRGIPLIALVRHRALQIAKSPTTQLPKLQRLLRAPLLDSELLRELTEHLLERTPLTAEQQATLAEAHPHTPLTPQEAVLVLLSGTADPNTCSFPTLLPKPWQFGVPELSRQLTECYLQHFETLVAEVRHDHLDYALQLFTRHPAPKMVELLITHFHFLINQHYHTCFDFIERNPDPRFIAPLTIHHREGEAAVGQLLFLLCTAHGEPLPEGINAESAVQHGIGDTLGVRIPCGHCHTAYHYGLSLLYYNPDAIEQRQPFSNDDLWTPDTLVCKNCGTPLRFQMDTGFRSGLYMEILTAHLLRLSEDEAQRLANIRPLRFPKFLRRTMHPGKFLLRVTQELETKTRAPEERAELLIELGRLRLELGENDAAQEALQQSMQLGGKSPDALFHLGVIAFQRKNLFEARLHFSQLVQTTQPEDFSLEEANLHQLASHYLNMLEHREVRRSGFQIMR
;
A
#
# COMPACT_ATOMS: atom_id res chain seq x y z
N MET A 1 2.71 30.75 0.58
CA MET A 1 3.16 29.72 -0.36
C MET A 1 3.48 30.39 -1.66
N GLN A 2 4.71 30.23 -2.15
CA GLN A 2 5.19 30.93 -3.33
C GLN A 2 5.31 29.91 -4.46
N ILE A 3 4.20 29.67 -5.18
CA ILE A 3 4.21 28.79 -6.35
C ILE A 3 5.15 29.38 -7.39
N LEU A 4 6.15 28.60 -7.81
CA LEU A 4 7.12 29.00 -8.83
C LEU A 4 6.42 29.16 -10.17
N LYS A 5 6.79 30.19 -10.92
CA LYS A 5 6.20 30.46 -12.23
C LYS A 5 6.74 29.48 -13.29
N PRO A 6 6.00 29.20 -14.37
CA PRO A 6 6.45 28.28 -15.43
C PRO A 6 7.86 28.59 -15.96
N PRO A 7 8.26 29.84 -16.25
CA PRO A 7 9.61 30.13 -16.75
C PRO A 7 10.73 29.71 -15.78
N GLN A 8 10.50 29.78 -14.47
CA GLN A 8 11.46 29.36 -13.47
C GLN A 8 11.59 27.84 -13.45
N LEU A 9 10.46 27.13 -13.52
CA LEU A 9 10.43 25.67 -13.58
C LEU A 9 11.07 25.14 -14.88
N LEU A 10 10.88 25.83 -16.01
CA LEU A 10 11.53 25.46 -17.27
C LEU A 10 13.05 25.61 -17.22
N ALA A 11 13.55 26.68 -16.59
CA ALA A 11 14.99 26.82 -16.37
C ALA A 11 15.56 25.69 -15.49
N LEU A 12 14.76 25.12 -14.58
CA LEU A 12 15.16 23.96 -13.77
C LEU A 12 15.20 22.65 -14.57
N LEU A 13 14.41 22.52 -15.65
CA LEU A 13 14.48 21.34 -16.54
C LEU A 13 15.79 21.26 -17.33
N GLU A 14 16.50 22.38 -17.48
CA GLU A 14 17.79 22.45 -18.16
C GLU A 14 18.98 22.15 -17.23
N GLN A 15 18.73 22.00 -15.92
CA GLN A 15 19.77 21.70 -14.95
C GLN A 15 20.30 20.26 -15.12
N PRO A 16 21.59 20.01 -14.83
CA PRO A 16 22.19 18.68 -14.96
C PRO A 16 21.58 17.67 -13.98
N SER A 17 21.05 18.13 -12.84
CA SER A 17 20.46 17.26 -11.82
C SER A 17 19.16 16.61 -12.31
N GLU A 18 19.16 15.30 -12.50
CA GLU A 18 17.94 14.55 -12.86
C GLU A 18 16.82 14.73 -11.84
N ARG A 19 17.15 14.79 -10.54
CA ARG A 19 16.15 14.99 -9.48
C ARG A 19 15.45 16.34 -9.63
N LEU A 20 16.20 17.41 -9.88
CA LEU A 20 15.59 18.73 -10.13
C LEU A 20 14.71 18.71 -11.38
N ARG A 21 15.13 18.02 -12.45
CA ARG A 21 14.32 17.87 -13.66
C ARG A 21 13.00 17.12 -13.40
N ARG A 22 13.05 16.00 -12.68
CA ARG A 22 11.86 15.22 -12.26
C ARG A 22 10.95 16.06 -11.37
N TRP A 23 11.53 16.75 -10.39
CA TRP A 23 10.78 17.61 -9.47
C TRP A 23 10.11 18.79 -10.18
N ALA A 24 10.83 19.50 -11.05
CA ALA A 24 10.27 20.60 -11.84
C ALA A 24 9.15 20.12 -12.77
N THR A 25 9.30 18.92 -13.34
CA THR A 25 8.23 18.27 -14.12
C THR A 25 6.99 18.03 -13.26
N TYR A 26 7.15 17.49 -12.05
CA TYR A 26 6.05 17.29 -11.10
C TYR A 26 5.35 18.62 -10.76
N GLN A 27 6.10 19.68 -10.46
CA GLN A 27 5.56 21.01 -10.16
C GLN A 27 4.77 21.61 -11.32
N LEU A 28 5.26 21.44 -12.56
CA LEU A 28 4.55 21.87 -13.77
C LEU A 28 3.24 21.10 -13.95
N LEU A 29 3.25 19.78 -13.72
CA LEU A 29 2.06 18.94 -13.79
C LEU A 29 1.05 19.24 -12.69
N GLU A 30 1.45 19.64 -11.49
CA GLU A 30 0.51 19.88 -10.38
C GLU A 30 -0.13 21.28 -10.46
N HIS A 31 0.65 22.31 -10.80
CA HIS A 31 0.21 23.71 -10.67
C HIS A 31 -0.04 24.43 -11.98
N TRP A 32 0.46 23.93 -13.12
CA TRP A 32 0.48 24.68 -14.38
C TRP A 32 -0.09 23.90 -15.56
N GLN A 33 -0.98 22.93 -15.32
CA GLN A 33 -1.60 22.14 -16.39
C GLN A 33 -2.27 23.01 -17.47
N ASP A 34 -2.90 24.12 -17.07
CA ASP A 34 -3.58 25.04 -18.00
C ASP A 34 -2.61 25.76 -18.97
N HIS A 35 -1.31 25.77 -18.66
CA HIS A 35 -0.26 26.35 -19.50
C HIS A 35 0.59 25.25 -20.17
N ALA A 36 0.07 24.01 -20.26
CA ALA A 36 0.78 22.87 -20.82
C ALA A 36 1.40 23.13 -22.19
N ASP A 37 0.76 23.96 -23.02
CA ASP A 37 1.28 24.33 -24.32
C ASP A 37 2.66 24.99 -24.27
N GLU A 38 3.03 25.65 -23.18
CA GLU A 38 4.34 26.31 -23.09
C GLU A 38 5.49 25.31 -22.91
N PHE A 39 5.22 24.13 -22.35
CA PHE A 39 6.27 23.24 -21.86
C PHE A 39 6.14 21.76 -22.24
N ALA A 40 4.96 21.29 -22.67
CA ALA A 40 4.74 19.91 -23.07
C ALA A 40 5.76 19.43 -24.12
N GLY A 41 6.15 20.31 -25.05
CA GLY A 41 7.16 20.01 -26.06
C GLY A 41 8.57 19.79 -25.49
N THR A 42 8.92 20.42 -24.38
CA THR A 42 10.19 20.23 -23.67
C THR A 42 10.19 18.89 -22.95
N LEU A 43 9.10 18.58 -22.22
CA LEU A 43 8.93 17.30 -21.52
C LEU A 43 8.96 16.13 -22.50
N PHE A 44 8.23 16.23 -23.61
CA PHE A 44 8.16 15.22 -24.66
C PHE A 44 9.51 14.89 -25.33
N LYS A 45 10.46 15.84 -25.31
CA LYS A 45 11.80 15.65 -25.86
C LYS A 45 12.84 15.22 -24.80
N SER A 46 12.45 15.07 -23.54
CA SER A 46 13.35 14.70 -22.46
C SER A 46 14.00 13.33 -22.71
N GLU A 47 15.27 13.21 -22.35
CA GLU A 47 16.01 11.94 -22.35
C GLU A 47 15.52 10.99 -21.25
N LEU A 48 14.98 11.54 -20.15
CA LEU A 48 14.41 10.78 -19.05
C LEU A 48 13.03 10.24 -19.44
N GLU A 49 12.85 8.92 -19.36
CA GLU A 49 11.63 8.23 -19.80
C GLU A 49 10.39 8.66 -19.01
N ASP A 50 10.50 8.75 -17.69
CA ASP A 50 9.44 9.20 -16.78
C ASP A 50 8.96 10.63 -17.08
N VAL A 51 9.90 11.55 -17.33
CA VAL A 51 9.60 12.93 -17.73
C VAL A 51 8.92 12.97 -19.10
N ARG A 52 9.34 12.09 -20.03
CA ARG A 52 8.73 12.00 -21.36
C ARG A 52 7.30 11.48 -21.29
N GLU A 53 7.05 10.44 -20.52
CA GLU A 53 5.70 9.88 -20.29
C GLU A 53 4.77 10.90 -19.65
N ALA A 54 5.26 11.66 -18.65
CA ALA A 54 4.56 12.81 -18.09
C ALA A 54 4.16 13.84 -19.15
N GLY A 55 5.06 14.14 -20.09
CA GLY A 55 4.79 15.01 -21.24
C GLY A 55 3.69 14.45 -22.14
N VAL A 56 3.73 13.15 -22.47
CA VAL A 56 2.69 12.48 -23.27
C VAL A 56 1.33 12.52 -22.59
N TYR A 57 1.27 12.21 -21.30
CA TYR A 57 0.05 12.29 -20.51
C TYR A 57 -0.56 13.70 -20.54
N LEU A 58 0.28 14.73 -20.35
CA LEU A 58 -0.18 16.12 -20.36
C LEU A 58 -0.71 16.55 -21.74
N ILE A 59 -0.05 16.13 -22.82
CA ILE A 59 -0.48 16.39 -24.20
C ILE A 59 -1.90 15.85 -24.44
N GLY A 60 -2.16 14.61 -24.01
CA GLY A 60 -3.48 13.99 -24.13
C GLY A 60 -4.53 14.72 -23.30
N ARG A 61 -4.25 14.91 -22.00
CA ARG A 61 -5.17 15.54 -21.04
C ARG A 61 -5.59 16.96 -21.45
N GLN A 62 -4.66 17.76 -21.97
CA GLN A 62 -4.91 19.14 -22.41
C GLN A 62 -5.30 19.24 -23.89
N ARG A 63 -5.44 18.10 -24.58
CA ARG A 63 -5.82 18.01 -25.99
C ARG A 63 -4.97 18.89 -26.93
N LEU A 64 -3.64 18.82 -26.79
CA LEU A 64 -2.71 19.61 -27.59
C LEU A 64 -2.54 19.04 -29.02
N GLU A 65 -3.46 19.39 -29.93
CA GLU A 65 -3.58 18.82 -31.29
C GLU A 65 -2.29 18.84 -32.13
N ARG A 66 -1.44 19.87 -31.97
CA ARG A 66 -0.16 19.98 -32.69
C ARG A 66 0.81 18.81 -32.45
N PHE A 67 0.61 18.05 -31.36
CA PHE A 67 1.42 16.88 -31.02
C PHE A 67 0.83 15.56 -31.54
N ALA A 68 -0.33 15.56 -32.19
CA ALA A 68 -0.95 14.33 -32.72
C ALA A 68 -0.02 13.56 -33.68
N PHE A 69 0.62 14.26 -34.62
CA PHE A 69 1.54 13.62 -35.57
C PHE A 69 2.84 13.08 -34.91
N PRO A 70 3.54 13.85 -34.07
CA PRO A 70 4.64 13.31 -33.25
C PRO A 70 4.25 12.08 -32.42
N LEU A 71 3.09 12.10 -31.77
CA LEU A 71 2.60 10.98 -30.95
C LEU A 71 2.34 9.73 -31.79
N LEU A 72 1.73 9.85 -32.97
CA LEU A 72 1.57 8.74 -33.91
C LEU A 72 2.92 8.12 -34.30
N GLY A 73 3.92 8.98 -34.52
CA GLY A 73 5.28 8.55 -34.82
C GLY A 73 5.95 7.76 -33.69
N TRP A 74 5.65 8.09 -32.43
CA TRP A 74 6.14 7.35 -31.26
C TRP A 74 5.34 6.08 -31.01
N PHE A 75 4.01 6.14 -31.10
CA PHE A 75 3.13 4.97 -30.98
C PHE A 75 3.60 3.80 -31.88
N ASN A 76 3.98 4.08 -33.13
CA ASN A 76 4.47 3.07 -34.07
C ASN A 76 5.88 2.54 -33.78
N ARG A 77 6.72 3.28 -33.04
CA ARG A 77 8.13 2.93 -32.77
C ARG A 77 8.37 2.40 -31.37
N SER A 78 7.54 2.81 -30.41
CA SER A 78 7.64 2.45 -29.01
C SER A 78 7.02 1.09 -28.71
N THR A 79 7.48 0.46 -27.64
CA THR A 79 6.90 -0.76 -27.04
C THR A 79 6.64 -0.54 -25.55
N GLY A 80 5.81 -1.36 -24.93
CA GLY A 80 5.59 -1.32 -23.48
C GLY A 80 4.81 -0.08 -23.00
N GLU A 81 5.27 0.53 -21.91
CA GLU A 81 4.58 1.62 -21.20
C GLU A 81 4.39 2.86 -22.04
N LEU A 82 5.44 3.31 -22.73
CA LEU A 82 5.36 4.49 -23.60
C LEU A 82 4.33 4.34 -24.73
N ARG A 83 4.18 3.13 -25.31
CA ARG A 83 3.15 2.87 -26.33
C ARG A 83 1.75 2.99 -25.73
N ARG A 84 1.54 2.45 -24.52
CA ARG A 84 0.27 2.59 -23.79
C ARG A 84 -0.03 4.05 -23.44
N ALA A 85 0.96 4.81 -22.97
CA ALA A 85 0.81 6.23 -22.69
C ALA A 85 0.45 7.03 -23.95
N CYS A 86 1.12 6.77 -25.08
CA CYS A 86 0.81 7.38 -26.37
C CYS A 86 -0.60 7.03 -26.83
N THR A 87 -1.04 5.79 -26.60
CA THR A 87 -2.39 5.32 -26.95
C THR A 87 -3.44 6.13 -26.21
N THR A 88 -3.32 6.24 -24.89
CA THR A 88 -4.25 7.05 -24.08
C THR A 88 -4.28 8.50 -24.52
N ALA A 89 -3.12 9.11 -24.80
CA ALA A 89 -3.06 10.49 -25.26
C ALA A 89 -3.67 10.68 -26.66
N LEU A 90 -3.46 9.74 -27.58
CA LEU A 90 -4.04 9.77 -28.92
C LEU A 90 -5.56 9.53 -28.89
N THR A 91 -6.06 8.73 -27.94
CA THR A 91 -7.51 8.57 -27.69
C THR A 91 -8.14 9.91 -27.34
N ASP A 92 -7.52 10.66 -26.42
CA ASP A 92 -8.02 11.96 -25.97
C ASP A 92 -7.98 13.03 -27.10
N LEU A 93 -7.02 12.92 -28.01
CA LEU A 93 -6.87 13.81 -29.19
C LEU A 93 -7.76 13.41 -30.38
N CYS A 94 -8.14 12.13 -30.48
CA CYS A 94 -8.92 11.54 -31.56
C CYS A 94 -8.50 11.96 -33.00
N PRO A 95 -7.24 11.73 -33.42
CA PRO A 95 -6.86 12.00 -34.80
C PRO A 95 -7.53 11.00 -35.77
N PRO A 96 -7.85 11.39 -37.01
CA PRO A 96 -8.77 10.66 -37.89
C PRO A 96 -8.33 9.22 -38.23
N ASN A 97 -7.03 8.95 -38.27
CA ASN A 97 -6.49 7.62 -38.62
C ASN A 97 -6.26 6.72 -37.39
N PHE A 98 -6.36 7.25 -36.18
CA PHE A 98 -5.99 6.52 -34.97
C PHE A 98 -6.95 5.38 -34.60
N PRO A 99 -8.29 5.51 -34.71
CA PRO A 99 -9.20 4.39 -34.45
C PRO A 99 -8.85 3.14 -35.27
N ASN A 100 -8.48 3.32 -36.55
CA ASN A 100 -8.07 2.22 -37.41
C ASN A 100 -6.74 1.58 -36.96
N LEU A 101 -5.76 2.38 -36.55
CA LEU A 101 -4.49 1.88 -36.00
C LEU A 101 -4.70 1.14 -34.68
N LEU A 102 -5.63 1.59 -33.86
CA LEU A 102 -5.98 0.96 -32.59
C LEU A 102 -6.67 -0.40 -32.81
N ASN A 103 -7.60 -0.48 -33.76
CA ASN A 103 -8.21 -1.74 -34.19
C ASN A 103 -7.19 -2.73 -34.77
N GLN A 104 -6.26 -2.27 -35.61
CA GLN A 104 -5.17 -3.12 -36.11
C GLN A 104 -4.30 -3.67 -34.99
N TRP A 105 -4.06 -2.86 -33.94
CA TRP A 105 -3.31 -3.34 -32.79
C TRP A 105 -4.11 -4.32 -31.94
N LEU A 106 -5.43 -4.14 -31.81
CA LEU A 106 -6.32 -5.12 -31.19
C LEU A 106 -6.25 -6.47 -31.93
N GLU A 107 -6.43 -6.46 -33.26
CA GLU A 107 -6.35 -7.68 -34.09
C GLU A 107 -5.03 -8.42 -33.89
N GLN A 108 -3.90 -7.69 -33.92
CA GLN A 108 -2.58 -8.26 -33.65
C GLN A 108 -2.51 -8.92 -32.27
N LEU A 109 -3.04 -8.29 -31.21
CA LEU A 109 -3.01 -8.83 -29.85
C LEU A 109 -3.96 -10.01 -29.65
N LEU A 110 -5.06 -10.07 -30.41
CA LEU A 110 -5.99 -11.20 -30.38
C LEU A 110 -5.41 -12.40 -31.14
N ASP A 111 -4.70 -12.17 -32.24
CA ASP A 111 -4.05 -13.21 -33.04
C ASP A 111 -2.73 -13.73 -32.43
N ASP A 112 -2.05 -12.93 -31.59
CA ASP A 112 -0.79 -13.33 -30.95
C ASP A 112 -1.00 -14.46 -29.94
N ASP A 113 -0.14 -15.48 -29.99
CA ASP A 113 -0.11 -16.58 -29.02
C ASP A 113 0.43 -16.12 -27.66
N GLU A 114 1.30 -15.11 -27.64
CA GLU A 114 1.83 -14.54 -26.39
C GLU A 114 0.82 -13.61 -25.72
N LEU A 115 0.44 -13.93 -24.47
CA LEU A 115 -0.53 -13.13 -23.72
C LEU A 115 0.07 -11.82 -23.20
N GLN A 116 -0.15 -10.73 -23.94
CA GLN A 116 0.22 -9.38 -23.53
C GLN A 116 -0.96 -8.64 -22.86
N LEU A 117 -1.41 -9.14 -21.71
CA LEU A 117 -2.62 -8.65 -21.01
C LEU A 117 -2.62 -7.12 -20.75
N PRO A 118 -1.52 -6.46 -20.33
CA PRO A 118 -1.52 -5.00 -20.12
C PRO A 118 -1.74 -4.20 -21.41
N ASN A 119 -1.26 -4.71 -22.55
CA ASN A 119 -1.46 -4.07 -23.84
C ASN A 119 -2.90 -4.27 -24.31
N LEU A 120 -3.44 -5.49 -24.16
CA LEU A 120 -4.83 -5.79 -24.50
C LEU A 120 -5.80 -4.93 -23.67
N GLN A 121 -5.60 -4.85 -22.36
CA GLN A 121 -6.43 -4.03 -21.48
C GLN A 121 -6.39 -2.55 -21.89
N CYS A 122 -5.20 -2.01 -22.19
CA CYS A 122 -5.05 -0.63 -22.65
C CYS A 122 -5.80 -0.37 -23.96
N VAL A 123 -5.70 -1.26 -24.94
CA VAL A 123 -6.38 -1.12 -26.23
C VAL A 123 -7.90 -1.17 -26.08
N VAL A 124 -8.41 -2.16 -25.34
CA VAL A 124 -9.84 -2.35 -25.10
C VAL A 124 -10.44 -1.15 -24.37
N GLU A 125 -9.81 -0.69 -23.29
CA GLU A 125 -10.29 0.48 -22.52
C GLU A 125 -10.30 1.75 -23.38
N ASN A 126 -9.31 1.95 -24.24
CA ASN A 126 -9.24 3.11 -25.12
C ASN A 126 -10.22 3.05 -26.30
N LEU A 127 -10.47 1.87 -26.88
CA LEU A 127 -11.47 1.69 -27.93
C LEU A 127 -12.87 2.03 -27.43
N LEU A 128 -13.22 1.57 -26.23
CA LEU A 128 -14.51 1.88 -25.63
C LEU A 128 -14.68 3.38 -25.30
N ARG A 129 -13.58 4.09 -25.01
CA ARG A 129 -13.59 5.55 -24.77
C ARG A 129 -13.77 6.40 -26.03
N LEU A 130 -13.50 5.87 -27.22
CA LEU A 130 -13.65 6.61 -28.48
C LEU A 130 -15.13 6.72 -28.87
N GLU A 131 -15.78 7.81 -28.42
CA GLU A 131 -17.17 8.15 -28.76
C GLU A 131 -17.43 8.09 -30.28
N GLY A 132 -18.49 7.39 -30.69
CA GLY A 132 -18.95 7.33 -32.08
C GLY A 132 -18.29 6.27 -32.96
N SER A 133 -17.32 5.51 -32.45
CA SER A 133 -16.88 4.26 -33.07
C SER A 133 -17.68 3.12 -32.47
N GLY A 134 -18.17 2.17 -33.28
CA GLY A 134 -18.86 0.97 -32.78
C GLY A 134 -17.91 0.03 -32.01
N GLY A 135 -17.11 0.57 -31.08
CA GLY A 135 -16.08 -0.13 -30.33
C GLY A 135 -16.69 -1.13 -29.37
N TRP A 136 -17.84 -0.82 -28.77
CA TRP A 136 -18.59 -1.79 -27.97
C TRP A 136 -19.03 -2.98 -28.84
N GLU A 137 -19.64 -2.72 -30.01
CA GLU A 137 -20.06 -3.77 -30.95
C GLU A 137 -18.88 -4.57 -31.51
N THR A 138 -17.75 -3.91 -31.80
CA THR A 138 -16.54 -4.57 -32.30
C THR A 138 -15.97 -5.52 -31.26
N LEU A 139 -15.90 -5.08 -30.00
CA LEU A 139 -15.40 -5.89 -28.90
C LEU A 139 -16.35 -7.03 -28.53
N GLU A 140 -17.66 -6.80 -28.61
CA GLU A 140 -18.69 -7.84 -28.45
C GLU A 140 -18.57 -8.92 -29.54
N GLN A 141 -18.38 -8.51 -30.80
CA GLN A 141 -18.13 -9.45 -31.90
C GLN A 141 -16.87 -10.27 -31.67
N HIS A 142 -15.78 -9.65 -31.21
CA HIS A 142 -14.56 -10.40 -30.86
C HIS A 142 -14.78 -11.35 -29.69
N LEU A 143 -15.51 -10.94 -28.65
CA LEU A 143 -15.85 -11.80 -27.52
C LEU A 143 -16.55 -13.09 -27.98
N SER A 144 -17.47 -12.98 -28.96
CA SER A 144 -18.15 -14.13 -29.58
C SER A 144 -17.21 -15.12 -30.30
N THR A 145 -15.99 -14.70 -30.64
CA THR A 145 -14.98 -15.56 -31.30
C THR A 145 -13.97 -16.15 -30.31
N LEU A 146 -13.85 -15.57 -29.11
CA LEU A 146 -12.80 -15.88 -28.14
C LEU A 146 -13.17 -16.96 -27.11
N HIS A 147 -14.21 -17.75 -27.38
CA HIS A 147 -14.69 -18.81 -26.50
C HIS A 147 -13.60 -19.81 -26.04
N GLY A 148 -12.55 -20.03 -26.83
CA GLY A 148 -11.42 -20.90 -26.48
C GLY A 148 -10.24 -20.22 -25.75
N GLN A 149 -10.22 -18.89 -25.66
CA GLN A 149 -9.10 -18.10 -25.11
C GLN A 149 -9.53 -17.37 -23.83
N HIS A 150 -9.67 -18.14 -22.74
CA HIS A 150 -10.27 -17.70 -21.48
C HIS A 150 -9.79 -16.33 -20.95
N LEU A 151 -8.48 -16.09 -20.85
CA LEU A 151 -7.94 -14.84 -20.28
C LEU A 151 -8.21 -13.62 -21.17
N LYS A 152 -8.19 -13.78 -22.50
CA LYS A 152 -8.52 -12.71 -23.45
C LYS A 152 -10.02 -12.41 -23.41
N ALA A 153 -10.86 -13.45 -23.40
CA ALA A 153 -12.31 -13.31 -23.26
C ALA A 153 -12.69 -12.60 -21.95
N LEU A 154 -12.08 -12.99 -20.82
CA LEU A 154 -12.31 -12.35 -19.53
C LEU A 154 -11.92 -10.87 -19.53
N CYS A 155 -10.79 -10.52 -20.16
CA CYS A 155 -10.34 -9.12 -20.30
C CYS A 155 -11.37 -8.26 -21.06
N LEU A 156 -11.86 -8.77 -22.20
CA LEU A 156 -12.88 -8.07 -22.99
C LEU A 156 -14.21 -7.99 -22.24
N PHE A 157 -14.67 -9.09 -21.66
CA PHE A 157 -15.91 -9.16 -20.89
C PHE A 157 -15.92 -8.17 -19.74
N ARG A 158 -14.84 -8.12 -18.95
CA ARG A 158 -14.68 -7.15 -17.85
C ARG A 158 -14.80 -5.71 -18.34
N ALA A 159 -14.16 -5.37 -19.46
CA ALA A 159 -14.18 -4.02 -19.99
C ALA A 159 -15.57 -3.62 -20.51
N LEU A 160 -16.26 -4.55 -21.19
CA LEU A 160 -17.64 -4.36 -21.65
C LEU A 160 -18.61 -4.17 -20.48
N CYS A 161 -18.49 -4.97 -19.40
CA CYS A 161 -19.30 -4.79 -18.19
C CYS A 161 -19.13 -3.40 -17.58
N LYS A 162 -17.89 -2.90 -17.48
CA LYS A 162 -17.62 -1.57 -16.90
C LYS A 162 -18.23 -0.39 -17.67
N GLN A 163 -18.43 -0.55 -18.98
CA GLN A 163 -18.97 0.50 -19.85
C GLN A 163 -20.41 0.24 -20.32
N ALA A 164 -21.07 -0.78 -19.78
CA ALA A 164 -22.45 -1.07 -20.13
C ALA A 164 -23.38 0.07 -19.68
N ASP A 165 -24.02 0.73 -20.65
CA ASP A 165 -24.85 1.92 -20.43
C ASP A 165 -26.35 1.69 -20.68
N SER A 166 -26.69 0.55 -21.28
CA SER A 166 -28.04 0.21 -21.71
C SER A 166 -28.43 -1.21 -21.33
N GLY A 167 -29.73 -1.41 -21.07
CA GLY A 167 -30.27 -2.73 -20.75
C GLY A 167 -30.02 -3.77 -21.84
N SER A 168 -29.98 -3.36 -23.11
CA SER A 168 -29.66 -4.23 -24.25
C SER A 168 -28.22 -4.76 -24.22
N GLN A 169 -27.26 -3.92 -23.85
CA GLN A 169 -25.86 -4.36 -23.70
C GLN A 169 -25.71 -5.34 -22.54
N VAL A 170 -26.39 -5.08 -21.41
CA VAL A 170 -26.41 -6.01 -20.27
C VAL A 170 -27.05 -7.34 -20.66
N TYR A 171 -28.13 -7.32 -21.44
CA TYR A 171 -28.77 -8.53 -21.96
C TYR A 171 -27.82 -9.35 -22.85
N GLN A 172 -27.10 -8.70 -23.77
CA GLN A 172 -26.09 -9.35 -24.61
C GLN A 172 -24.94 -9.93 -23.78
N LEU A 173 -24.48 -9.24 -22.74
CA LEU A 173 -23.47 -9.77 -21.81
C LEU A 173 -23.96 -11.02 -21.07
N MET A 174 -25.26 -11.09 -20.74
CA MET A 174 -25.87 -12.29 -20.16
C MET A 174 -25.87 -13.48 -21.13
N GLU A 175 -26.08 -13.23 -22.43
CA GLU A 175 -25.99 -14.27 -23.47
C GLU A 175 -24.57 -14.86 -23.55
N HIS A 176 -23.54 -14.00 -23.58
CA HIS A 176 -22.13 -14.43 -23.53
C HIS A 176 -21.81 -15.18 -22.23
N TYR A 177 -22.31 -14.69 -21.10
CA TYR A 177 -22.12 -15.34 -19.81
C TYR A 177 -22.68 -16.77 -19.78
N THR A 178 -23.81 -17.05 -20.43
CA THR A 178 -24.37 -18.41 -20.53
C THR A 178 -23.38 -19.40 -21.15
N HIS A 179 -22.60 -18.98 -22.15
CA HIS A 179 -21.55 -19.80 -22.72
C HIS A 179 -20.41 -20.04 -21.70
N PHE A 180 -19.87 -18.98 -21.08
CA PHE A 180 -18.74 -19.12 -20.15
C PHE A 180 -19.09 -19.91 -18.89
N ARG A 181 -20.32 -19.72 -18.39
CA ARG A 181 -20.92 -20.45 -17.28
C ARG A 181 -20.85 -21.97 -17.48
N SER A 182 -21.21 -22.45 -18.67
CA SER A 182 -21.26 -23.88 -18.99
C SER A 182 -19.89 -24.48 -19.30
N HIS A 183 -18.96 -23.70 -19.85
CA HIS A 183 -17.69 -24.24 -20.37
C HIS A 183 -16.47 -24.01 -19.46
N THR A 184 -16.42 -22.90 -18.71
CA THR A 184 -15.22 -22.51 -17.94
C THR A 184 -15.43 -22.57 -16.43
N SER A 185 -16.67 -22.39 -15.95
CA SER A 185 -17.00 -22.34 -14.52
C SER A 185 -16.15 -21.35 -13.70
N ASP A 186 -15.69 -20.24 -14.30
CA ASP A 186 -14.97 -19.18 -13.59
C ASP A 186 -15.95 -18.16 -12.97
N PRO A 187 -15.97 -18.00 -11.64
CA PRO A 187 -16.84 -17.02 -10.97
C PRO A 187 -16.52 -15.55 -11.33
N GLN A 188 -15.36 -15.24 -11.91
CA GLN A 188 -14.99 -13.86 -12.24
C GLN A 188 -15.93 -13.22 -13.26
N PHE A 189 -16.49 -13.99 -14.21
CA PHE A 189 -17.49 -13.48 -15.15
C PHE A 189 -18.75 -12.98 -14.42
N LEU A 190 -19.25 -13.76 -13.46
CA LEU A 190 -20.41 -13.38 -12.66
C LEU A 190 -20.11 -12.20 -11.73
N GLN A 191 -18.89 -12.13 -11.19
CA GLN A 191 -18.45 -10.98 -10.39
C GLN A 191 -18.46 -9.69 -11.21
N HIS A 192 -17.94 -9.71 -12.44
CA HIS A 192 -17.96 -8.54 -13.33
C HIS A 192 -19.38 -8.14 -13.74
N LEU A 193 -20.31 -9.10 -13.90
CA LEU A 193 -21.73 -8.78 -14.08
C LEU A 193 -22.34 -8.10 -12.86
N ALA A 194 -22.03 -8.58 -11.65
CA ALA A 194 -22.51 -7.96 -10.42
C ALA A 194 -21.95 -6.54 -10.21
N GLU A 195 -20.72 -6.27 -10.68
CA GLU A 195 -20.08 -4.95 -10.60
C GLU A 195 -20.78 -3.86 -11.45
N ILE A 196 -21.58 -4.22 -12.46
CA ILE A 196 -22.25 -3.27 -13.38
C ILE A 196 -23.11 -2.23 -12.64
N PHE A 197 -23.87 -2.67 -11.64
CA PHE A 197 -24.84 -1.81 -10.94
C PHE A 197 -24.31 -1.23 -9.63
N GLY A 198 -23.11 -1.64 -9.21
CA GLY A 198 -22.71 -1.53 -7.81
C GLY A 198 -23.58 -2.39 -6.88
N GLY A 199 -23.55 -2.11 -5.58
CA GLY A 199 -24.45 -2.74 -4.61
C GLY A 199 -23.88 -3.94 -3.84
N GLY A 200 -22.56 -4.13 -3.85
CA GLY A 200 -21.88 -5.14 -3.01
C GLY A 200 -22.35 -5.17 -1.54
N PRO A 201 -22.46 -4.03 -0.84
CA PRO A 201 -23.00 -3.97 0.52
C PRO A 201 -24.46 -4.41 0.63
N SER A 202 -25.29 -4.09 -0.38
CA SER A 202 -26.69 -4.53 -0.42
C SER A 202 -26.80 -6.05 -0.60
N LEU A 203 -25.93 -6.64 -1.44
CA LEU A 203 -25.82 -8.10 -1.59
C LEU A 203 -25.32 -8.78 -0.31
N GLU A 204 -24.33 -8.18 0.36
CA GLU A 204 -23.79 -8.70 1.61
C GLU A 204 -24.83 -8.61 2.74
N PHE A 205 -25.56 -7.50 2.83
CA PHE A 205 -26.68 -7.36 3.75
C PHE A 205 -27.76 -8.42 3.49
N LEU A 206 -28.14 -8.64 2.23
CA LEU A 206 -29.07 -9.70 1.84
C LEU A 206 -28.54 -11.07 2.28
N ARG A 207 -27.27 -11.39 2.02
CA ARG A 207 -26.63 -12.66 2.39
C ARG A 207 -26.72 -12.89 3.91
N LEU A 208 -26.29 -11.92 4.72
CA LEU A 208 -26.32 -12.02 6.18
C LEU A 208 -27.72 -12.21 6.74
N GLN A 209 -28.73 -11.51 6.19
CA GLN A 209 -30.12 -11.66 6.64
C GLN A 209 -30.70 -13.02 6.26
N LEU A 210 -30.39 -13.53 5.06
CA LEU A 210 -30.82 -14.85 4.61
C LEU A 210 -30.18 -15.98 5.44
N GLU A 211 -28.87 -15.86 5.75
CA GLU A 211 -28.17 -16.77 6.66
C GLU A 211 -28.78 -16.74 8.08
N GLY A 212 -29.27 -15.58 8.51
CA GLY A 212 -30.04 -15.40 9.75
C GLY A 212 -31.48 -15.94 9.71
N GLY A 213 -31.91 -16.53 8.59
CA GLY A 213 -33.23 -17.15 8.42
C GLY A 213 -34.35 -16.18 8.00
N ALA A 214 -34.03 -14.94 7.62
CA ALA A 214 -35.02 -14.02 7.06
C ALA A 214 -35.47 -14.48 5.66
N THR A 215 -36.71 -14.17 5.28
CA THR A 215 -37.17 -14.40 3.90
C THR A 215 -36.87 -13.20 3.01
N PHE A 216 -36.89 -13.38 1.68
CA PHE A 216 -36.63 -12.29 0.74
C PHE A 216 -37.60 -11.11 0.93
N ARG A 217 -38.87 -11.42 1.21
CA ARG A 217 -39.87 -10.42 1.60
C ARG A 217 -39.45 -9.62 2.83
N THR A 218 -39.04 -10.29 3.91
CA THR A 218 -38.64 -9.60 5.15
C THR A 218 -37.44 -8.69 4.92
N VAL A 219 -36.44 -9.13 4.15
CA VAL A 219 -35.29 -8.31 3.80
C VAL A 219 -35.72 -7.08 3.00
N THR A 220 -36.58 -7.26 2.00
CA THR A 220 -37.12 -6.15 1.19
C THR A 220 -37.88 -5.13 2.04
N GLN A 221 -38.67 -5.59 3.01
CA GLN A 221 -39.37 -4.72 3.95
C GLN A 221 -38.40 -3.91 4.82
N ILE A 222 -37.34 -4.54 5.34
CA ILE A 222 -36.31 -3.85 6.15
C ILE A 222 -35.60 -2.78 5.32
N VAL A 223 -35.21 -3.09 4.07
CA VAL A 223 -34.57 -2.14 3.17
C VAL A 223 -35.52 -0.99 2.84
N ALA A 224 -36.77 -1.27 2.46
CA ALA A 224 -37.76 -0.25 2.15
C ALA A 224 -38.03 0.68 3.35
N GLN A 225 -38.19 0.13 4.56
CA GLN A 225 -38.39 0.91 5.78
C GLN A 225 -37.19 1.81 6.09
N THR A 226 -35.97 1.28 5.95
CA THR A 226 -34.72 2.04 6.12
C THR A 226 -34.66 3.23 5.18
N LEU A 227 -35.01 3.03 3.91
CA LEU A 227 -35.06 4.06 2.87
C LEU A 227 -36.28 4.99 2.96
N GLY A 228 -37.21 4.74 3.89
CA GLY A 228 -38.46 5.49 3.99
C GLY A 228 -39.34 5.36 2.74
N HIS A 229 -39.31 4.18 2.11
CA HIS A 229 -40.15 3.74 1.01
C HIS A 229 -41.32 2.91 1.54
N THR A 230 -42.54 3.26 1.14
CA THR A 230 -43.76 2.53 1.54
C THR A 230 -44.09 1.50 0.47
N LEU A 231 -44.11 0.23 0.86
CA LEU A 231 -44.58 -0.87 0.00
C LEU A 231 -46.11 -0.88 0.00
N ASP A 232 -46.70 -0.91 -1.20
CA ASP A 232 -48.14 -1.01 -1.37
C ASP A 232 -48.62 -2.48 -1.34
N ALA A 233 -49.94 -2.68 -1.21
CA ALA A 233 -50.56 -4.00 -1.17
C ALA A 233 -50.20 -4.92 -2.37
N PRO A 234 -50.15 -4.44 -3.64
CA PRO A 234 -49.75 -5.29 -4.75
C PRO A 234 -48.28 -5.69 -4.67
N THR A 235 -47.36 -4.80 -4.29
CA THR A 235 -45.94 -5.17 -4.13
C THR A 235 -45.75 -6.23 -3.04
N GLU A 236 -46.48 -6.11 -1.92
CA GLU A 236 -46.48 -7.12 -0.86
C GLU A 236 -46.98 -8.49 -1.34
N ALA A 237 -48.03 -8.54 -2.17
CA ALA A 237 -48.51 -9.77 -2.76
C ALA A 237 -47.47 -10.41 -3.71
N LEU A 238 -46.76 -9.57 -4.49
CA LEU A 238 -45.68 -10.04 -5.37
C LEU A 238 -44.51 -10.64 -4.57
N LEU A 239 -44.11 -10.01 -3.46
CA LEU A 239 -43.06 -10.53 -2.59
C LEU A 239 -43.44 -11.85 -1.90
N GLN A 240 -44.71 -11.99 -1.49
CA GLN A 240 -45.21 -13.26 -0.95
C GLN A 240 -45.18 -14.39 -1.98
N GLN A 241 -45.50 -14.06 -3.24
CA GLN A 241 -45.42 -15.03 -4.33
C GLN A 241 -43.97 -15.43 -4.64
N ALA A 242 -43.03 -14.47 -4.62
CA ALA A 242 -41.60 -14.75 -4.77
C ALA A 242 -41.10 -15.70 -3.67
N ASP A 243 -41.44 -15.46 -2.40
CA ASP A 243 -41.06 -16.36 -1.29
C ASP A 243 -41.60 -17.79 -1.48
N LYS A 244 -42.79 -17.96 -2.08
CA LYS A 244 -43.33 -19.30 -2.40
C LYS A 244 -42.51 -19.99 -3.48
N LEU A 245 -42.18 -19.28 -4.57
CA LEU A 245 -41.37 -19.81 -5.67
C LEU A 245 -39.96 -20.18 -5.20
N LEU A 246 -39.38 -19.37 -4.31
CA LEU A 246 -38.09 -19.66 -3.68
C LEU A 246 -38.12 -20.92 -2.82
N LYS A 247 -39.22 -21.17 -2.11
CA LYS A 247 -39.40 -22.40 -1.31
C LYS A 247 -39.57 -23.65 -2.18
N THR A 248 -40.20 -23.52 -3.33
CA THR A 248 -40.40 -24.62 -4.28
C THR A 248 -39.24 -24.80 -5.27
N GLN A 249 -38.20 -23.96 -5.19
CA GLN A 249 -37.07 -23.92 -6.14
C GLN A 249 -37.51 -23.75 -7.61
N ASP A 250 -38.59 -22.99 -7.84
CA ASP A 250 -39.08 -22.71 -9.18
C ASP A 250 -38.35 -21.48 -9.76
N HIS A 251 -37.14 -21.71 -10.29
CA HIS A 251 -36.28 -20.67 -10.87
C HIS A 251 -36.88 -20.02 -12.14
N PRO A 252 -37.46 -20.76 -13.11
CA PRO A 252 -38.11 -20.16 -14.27
C PRO A 252 -39.29 -19.26 -13.91
N GLY A 253 -40.07 -19.62 -12.88
CA GLY A 253 -41.15 -18.77 -12.38
C GLY A 253 -40.66 -17.54 -11.60
N LEU A 254 -39.47 -17.61 -11.00
CA LEU A 254 -38.92 -16.56 -10.15
C LEU A 254 -38.46 -15.31 -10.94
N ALA A 255 -37.76 -15.48 -12.05
CA ALA A 255 -37.22 -14.33 -12.79
C ALA A 255 -38.32 -13.37 -13.32
N PRO A 256 -39.42 -13.84 -13.93
CA PRO A 256 -40.57 -12.99 -14.29
C PRO A 256 -41.19 -12.29 -13.08
N GLN A 257 -41.27 -12.98 -11.94
CA GLN A 257 -41.81 -12.43 -10.71
C GLN A 257 -40.92 -11.28 -10.18
N LEU A 258 -39.60 -11.42 -10.24
CA LEU A 258 -38.66 -10.38 -9.83
C LEU A 258 -38.68 -9.17 -10.79
N LEU A 259 -38.90 -9.39 -12.10
CA LEU A 259 -39.13 -8.30 -13.05
C LEU A 259 -40.35 -7.46 -12.67
N HIS A 260 -41.45 -8.10 -12.25
CA HIS A 260 -42.64 -7.38 -11.78
C HIS A 260 -42.37 -6.61 -10.48
N ILE A 261 -41.59 -7.19 -9.56
CA ILE A 261 -41.18 -6.51 -8.33
C ILE A 261 -40.30 -5.28 -8.65
N LEU A 262 -39.32 -5.41 -9.54
CA LEU A 262 -38.45 -4.30 -9.96
C LEU A 262 -39.26 -3.09 -10.43
N LYS A 263 -40.23 -3.33 -11.34
CA LYS A 263 -41.11 -2.27 -11.89
C LYS A 263 -41.97 -1.56 -10.85
N GLN A 264 -42.26 -2.20 -9.71
CA GLN A 264 -42.99 -1.57 -8.61
C GLN A 264 -42.07 -0.79 -7.66
N LEU A 265 -40.84 -1.27 -7.45
CA LEU A 265 -39.90 -0.68 -6.50
C LEU A 265 -39.23 0.60 -7.03
N ALA A 266 -38.99 0.66 -8.34
CA ALA A 266 -38.32 1.78 -8.98
C ALA A 266 -38.89 2.05 -10.40
N PRO A 267 -38.86 3.30 -10.88
CA PRO A 267 -39.36 3.66 -12.20
C PRO A 267 -38.47 3.10 -13.31
N GLU A 268 -39.10 2.70 -14.43
CA GLU A 268 -38.46 2.01 -15.55
C GLU A 268 -37.27 2.78 -16.15
N ASP A 269 -37.36 4.11 -16.24
CA ASP A 269 -36.29 4.97 -16.75
C ASP A 269 -34.99 4.89 -15.93
N SER A 270 -35.06 4.43 -14.67
CA SER A 270 -33.91 4.35 -13.75
C SER A 270 -33.39 2.93 -13.51
N THR A 271 -34.01 1.92 -14.12
CA THR A 271 -33.70 0.50 -13.89
C THR A 271 -33.44 -0.27 -15.18
N THR A 272 -33.04 0.42 -16.24
CA THR A 272 -32.85 -0.16 -17.57
C THR A 272 -31.79 -1.27 -17.56
N LEU A 273 -30.72 -1.08 -16.81
CA LEU A 273 -29.64 -2.06 -16.66
C LEU A 273 -30.14 -3.29 -15.89
N GLU A 274 -30.76 -3.09 -14.71
CA GLU A 274 -31.27 -4.14 -13.84
C GLU A 274 -32.35 -4.98 -14.55
N GLN A 275 -33.18 -4.32 -15.36
CA GLN A 275 -34.17 -4.98 -16.20
C GLN A 275 -33.48 -5.89 -17.24
N GLY A 276 -32.47 -5.39 -17.95
CA GLY A 276 -31.72 -6.18 -18.93
C GLY A 276 -31.08 -7.44 -18.31
N MET A 277 -30.55 -7.33 -17.08
CA MET A 277 -30.01 -8.49 -16.38
C MET A 277 -31.10 -9.50 -15.98
N LEU A 278 -32.22 -9.06 -15.44
CA LEU A 278 -33.32 -9.95 -15.06
C LEU A 278 -33.97 -10.63 -16.29
N GLU A 279 -34.04 -9.92 -17.42
CA GLU A 279 -34.46 -10.49 -18.71
C GLU A 279 -33.47 -11.56 -19.19
N GLY A 280 -32.16 -11.31 -19.08
CA GLY A 280 -31.13 -12.30 -19.41
C GLY A 280 -31.18 -13.54 -18.50
N PHE A 281 -31.44 -13.37 -17.20
CA PHE A 281 -31.69 -14.50 -16.29
C PHE A 281 -32.91 -15.32 -16.70
N ARG A 282 -34.02 -14.65 -17.04
CA ARG A 282 -35.26 -15.30 -17.47
C ARG A 282 -35.05 -16.11 -18.76
N ASP A 283 -34.34 -15.55 -19.73
CA ASP A 283 -34.27 -16.11 -21.07
C ASP A 283 -33.13 -17.13 -21.23
N HIS A 284 -31.98 -16.92 -20.58
CA HIS A 284 -30.77 -17.71 -20.82
C HIS A 284 -30.31 -18.57 -19.65
N ILE A 285 -30.55 -18.17 -18.40
CA ILE A 285 -29.98 -18.85 -17.22
C ILE A 285 -30.99 -19.77 -16.54
N THR A 286 -32.17 -19.26 -16.20
CA THR A 286 -33.20 -20.02 -15.46
C THR A 286 -33.77 -21.24 -16.19
N PRO A 287 -33.88 -21.27 -17.54
CA PRO A 287 -34.32 -22.49 -18.24
C PRO A 287 -33.32 -23.65 -18.14
N ASN A 288 -32.03 -23.32 -18.00
CA ASN A 288 -30.91 -24.27 -17.99
C ASN A 288 -30.13 -24.17 -16.68
N TRP A 289 -30.85 -24.05 -15.56
CA TRP A 289 -30.25 -23.77 -14.25
C TRP A 289 -29.19 -24.82 -13.84
N ASP A 290 -29.41 -26.08 -14.20
CA ASP A 290 -28.55 -27.22 -13.83
C ASP A 290 -27.23 -27.32 -14.62
N ASP A 291 -27.02 -26.47 -15.63
CA ASP A 291 -25.81 -26.51 -16.49
C ASP A 291 -24.54 -25.95 -15.82
N ALA A 292 -24.63 -25.38 -14.62
CA ALA A 292 -23.50 -24.83 -13.87
C ALA A 292 -23.19 -25.63 -12.61
N ILE A 293 -21.95 -25.52 -12.13
CA ILE A 293 -21.57 -26.07 -10.84
C ILE A 293 -22.35 -25.39 -9.69
N ILE A 294 -22.60 -26.13 -8.61
CA ILE A 294 -23.38 -25.67 -7.44
C ILE A 294 -22.89 -24.31 -6.91
N ARG A 295 -21.57 -24.11 -6.85
CA ARG A 295 -20.98 -22.85 -6.36
C ARG A 295 -21.38 -21.65 -7.20
N ILE A 296 -21.47 -21.80 -8.53
CA ILE A 296 -21.91 -20.73 -9.43
C ILE A 296 -23.41 -20.52 -9.29
N GLN A 297 -24.20 -21.60 -9.23
CA GLN A 297 -25.64 -21.52 -9.02
C GLN A 297 -25.99 -20.76 -7.73
N GLU A 298 -25.27 -21.00 -6.64
CA GLU A 298 -25.45 -20.26 -5.39
C GLU A 298 -25.21 -18.75 -5.59
N GLN A 299 -24.12 -18.37 -6.25
CA GLN A 299 -23.81 -16.97 -6.53
C GLN A 299 -24.82 -16.31 -7.48
N GLU A 300 -25.23 -17.02 -8.53
CA GLU A 300 -26.28 -16.59 -9.47
C GLU A 300 -27.59 -16.33 -8.75
N PHE A 301 -27.93 -17.21 -7.81
CA PHE A 301 -29.14 -17.11 -7.02
C PHE A 301 -29.11 -15.91 -6.06
N PHE A 302 -27.96 -15.64 -5.45
CA PHE A 302 -27.78 -14.44 -4.63
C PHE A 302 -27.89 -13.16 -5.46
N LEU A 303 -27.24 -13.11 -6.63
CA LEU A 303 -27.32 -11.96 -7.53
C LEU A 303 -28.75 -11.73 -8.01
N LEU A 304 -29.43 -12.78 -8.48
CA LEU A 304 -30.81 -12.73 -8.98
C LEU A 304 -31.77 -12.09 -7.96
N ARG A 305 -31.66 -12.45 -6.68
CA ARG A 305 -32.45 -11.87 -5.58
C ARG A 305 -32.02 -10.44 -5.24
N GLY A 306 -30.74 -10.12 -5.40
CA GLY A 306 -30.18 -8.82 -5.07
C GLY A 306 -30.59 -7.69 -6.00
N ILE A 307 -30.79 -7.98 -7.29
CA ILE A 307 -31.00 -6.95 -8.33
C ILE A 307 -32.14 -5.96 -7.97
N PRO A 308 -33.36 -6.39 -7.57
CA PRO A 308 -34.41 -5.44 -7.22
C PRO A 308 -34.10 -4.58 -5.98
N LEU A 309 -33.31 -5.11 -5.04
CA LEU A 309 -32.89 -4.37 -3.85
C LEU A 309 -31.85 -3.30 -4.18
N ILE A 310 -30.87 -3.64 -5.03
CA ILE A 310 -29.85 -2.71 -5.52
C ILE A 310 -30.53 -1.54 -6.24
N ALA A 311 -31.46 -1.83 -7.16
CA ALA A 311 -32.25 -0.83 -7.86
C ALA A 311 -33.01 0.10 -6.90
N LEU A 312 -33.67 -0.46 -5.88
CA LEU A 312 -34.41 0.32 -4.88
C LEU A 312 -33.48 1.25 -4.09
N VAL A 313 -32.33 0.75 -3.61
CA VAL A 313 -31.34 1.53 -2.85
C VAL A 313 -30.81 2.67 -3.70
N ARG A 314 -30.37 2.38 -4.93
CA ARG A 314 -29.83 3.37 -5.87
C ARG A 314 -30.85 4.44 -6.21
N HIS A 315 -32.07 4.05 -6.59
CA HIS A 315 -33.15 4.98 -6.91
C HIS A 315 -33.47 5.91 -5.74
N ARG A 316 -33.62 5.36 -4.53
CA ARG A 316 -33.97 6.16 -3.34
C ARG A 316 -32.83 7.06 -2.88
N ALA A 317 -31.58 6.59 -2.94
CA ALA A 317 -30.41 7.41 -2.67
C ALA A 317 -30.38 8.66 -3.58
N LEU A 318 -30.47 8.46 -4.90
CA LEU A 318 -30.47 9.57 -5.86
C LEU A 318 -31.67 10.49 -5.71
N GLN A 319 -32.84 9.97 -5.34
CA GLN A 319 -34.02 10.79 -5.06
C GLN A 319 -33.83 11.66 -3.80
N ILE A 320 -33.26 11.10 -2.72
CA ILE A 320 -32.95 11.84 -1.49
C ILE A 320 -31.98 12.99 -1.79
N ALA A 321 -30.96 12.74 -2.61
CA ALA A 321 -29.99 13.76 -3.02
C ALA A 321 -30.60 14.93 -3.82
N LYS A 322 -31.60 14.68 -4.67
CA LYS A 322 -32.25 15.72 -5.49
C LYS A 322 -33.07 16.73 -4.67
N SER A 323 -33.54 16.36 -3.49
CA SER A 323 -34.36 17.23 -2.63
C SER A 323 -34.06 17.01 -1.14
N PRO A 324 -32.85 17.37 -0.67
CA PRO A 324 -32.41 17.06 0.68
C PRO A 324 -33.27 17.80 1.73
N THR A 325 -33.80 18.98 1.37
CA THR A 325 -34.58 19.87 2.23
C THR A 325 -35.84 19.24 2.83
N THR A 326 -36.46 18.27 2.16
CA THR A 326 -37.66 17.56 2.65
C THR A 326 -37.38 16.15 3.17
N GLN A 327 -36.13 15.67 3.03
CA GLN A 327 -35.77 14.26 3.25
C GLN A 327 -34.62 14.03 4.23
N LEU A 328 -34.23 15.04 5.02
CA LEU A 328 -33.18 14.95 6.05
C LEU A 328 -33.27 13.70 6.96
N PRO A 329 -34.44 13.33 7.53
CA PRO A 329 -34.54 12.11 8.35
C PRO A 329 -34.34 10.79 7.57
N LYS A 330 -34.53 10.82 6.24
CA LYS A 330 -34.28 9.67 5.37
C LYS A 330 -32.80 9.59 4.99
N LEU A 331 -32.18 10.72 4.69
CA LEU A 331 -30.74 10.82 4.44
C LEU A 331 -29.92 10.30 5.62
N GLN A 332 -30.28 10.70 6.84
CA GLN A 332 -29.61 10.23 8.05
C GLN A 332 -29.71 8.72 8.23
N ARG A 333 -30.89 8.13 8.00
CA ARG A 333 -31.08 6.66 8.09
C ARG A 333 -30.29 5.93 7.03
N LEU A 334 -30.26 6.46 5.80
CA LEU A 334 -29.52 5.89 4.69
C LEU A 334 -28.01 5.85 4.95
N LEU A 335 -27.41 6.96 5.40
CA LEU A 335 -25.98 7.03 5.71
C LEU A 335 -25.58 6.17 6.92
N ARG A 336 -26.53 5.77 7.77
CA ARG A 336 -26.27 4.83 8.88
C ARG A 336 -26.51 3.37 8.50
N ALA A 337 -27.12 3.13 7.34
CA ALA A 337 -27.43 1.78 6.89
C ALA A 337 -26.22 1.18 6.15
N PRO A 338 -25.93 -0.12 6.34
CA PRO A 338 -24.86 -0.83 5.61
C PRO A 338 -25.31 -1.20 4.19
N LEU A 339 -25.89 -0.24 3.46
CA LEU A 339 -26.49 -0.47 2.13
C LEU A 339 -25.75 0.26 1.00
N LEU A 340 -25.06 1.35 1.33
CA LEU A 340 -24.35 2.20 0.38
C LEU A 340 -22.97 1.62 0.07
N ASP A 341 -22.68 1.43 -1.21
CA ASP A 341 -21.31 1.22 -1.70
C ASP A 341 -20.55 2.54 -1.83
N SER A 342 -19.27 2.43 -2.22
CA SER A 342 -18.38 3.58 -2.34
C SER A 342 -18.77 4.53 -3.48
N GLU A 343 -19.23 4.01 -4.62
CA GLU A 343 -19.64 4.83 -5.76
C GLU A 343 -20.93 5.61 -5.46
N LEU A 344 -21.94 4.97 -4.88
CA LEU A 344 -23.19 5.63 -4.51
C LEU A 344 -22.96 6.63 -3.38
N LEU A 345 -22.11 6.32 -2.39
CA LEU A 345 -21.72 7.28 -1.36
C LEU A 345 -21.00 8.48 -1.98
N ARG A 346 -20.12 8.27 -2.96
CA ARG A 346 -19.44 9.32 -3.71
C ARG A 346 -20.43 10.22 -4.43
N GLU A 347 -21.32 9.65 -5.25
CA GLU A 347 -22.35 10.40 -5.98
C GLU A 347 -23.26 11.22 -5.05
N LEU A 348 -23.70 10.61 -3.94
CA LEU A 348 -24.50 11.30 -2.93
C LEU A 348 -23.74 12.48 -2.32
N THR A 349 -22.48 12.28 -1.97
CA THR A 349 -21.65 13.30 -1.32
C THR A 349 -21.35 14.45 -2.28
N GLU A 350 -20.97 14.14 -3.52
CA GLU A 350 -20.75 15.12 -4.58
C GLU A 350 -22.00 15.99 -4.79
N HIS A 351 -23.18 15.35 -4.88
CA HIS A 351 -24.44 16.07 -5.08
C HIS A 351 -24.75 17.02 -3.90
N LEU A 352 -24.59 16.55 -2.67
CA LEU A 352 -24.90 17.32 -1.45
C LEU A 352 -23.89 18.43 -1.16
N LEU A 353 -22.64 18.31 -1.63
CA LEU A 353 -21.60 19.32 -1.43
C LEU A 353 -21.54 20.35 -2.56
N GLU A 354 -21.69 19.92 -3.81
CA GLU A 354 -21.44 20.77 -4.98
C GLU A 354 -22.72 21.29 -5.64
N ARG A 355 -23.79 20.48 -5.68
CA ARG A 355 -25.01 20.81 -6.45
C ARG A 355 -26.12 21.39 -5.58
N THR A 356 -26.34 20.81 -4.39
CA THR A 356 -27.40 21.20 -3.46
C THR A 356 -26.86 21.33 -2.02
N PRO A 357 -25.95 22.30 -1.77
CA PRO A 357 -25.35 22.48 -0.46
C PRO A 357 -26.40 22.72 0.63
N LEU A 358 -26.21 22.05 1.77
CA LEU A 358 -27.11 22.17 2.92
C LEU A 358 -27.01 23.55 3.57
N THR A 359 -28.14 24.08 4.04
CA THR A 359 -28.16 25.33 4.83
C THR A 359 -27.69 25.08 6.26
N ALA A 360 -27.25 26.13 6.96
CA ALA A 360 -26.79 26.02 8.35
C ALA A 360 -27.84 25.39 9.31
N GLU A 361 -29.13 25.67 9.10
CA GLU A 361 -30.23 25.06 9.87
C GLU A 361 -30.35 23.55 9.61
N GLN A 362 -30.10 23.11 8.38
CA GLN A 362 -30.15 21.71 7.97
C GLN A 362 -28.95 20.94 8.51
N GLN A 363 -27.77 21.58 8.48
CA GLN A 363 -26.55 21.08 9.11
C GLN A 363 -26.75 20.87 10.62
N ALA A 364 -27.36 21.84 11.32
CA ALA A 364 -27.70 21.71 12.73
C ALA A 364 -28.69 20.54 13.00
N THR A 365 -29.68 20.35 12.13
CA THR A 365 -30.63 19.22 12.25
C THR A 365 -29.94 17.86 12.07
N LEU A 366 -28.96 17.77 11.16
CA LEU A 366 -28.14 16.56 11.04
C LEU A 366 -27.26 16.35 12.28
N ALA A 367 -26.71 17.43 12.84
CA ALA A 367 -25.84 17.43 14.02
C ALA A 367 -26.52 16.87 15.28
N GLU A 368 -27.79 17.22 15.52
CA GLU A 368 -28.57 16.74 16.68
C GLU A 368 -28.75 15.23 16.72
N ALA A 369 -28.50 14.54 15.61
CA ALA A 369 -28.87 13.15 15.41
C ALA A 369 -27.65 12.21 15.23
N HIS A 370 -26.43 12.68 15.56
CA HIS A 370 -25.20 11.91 15.44
C HIS A 370 -24.96 10.97 16.63
N PRO A 371 -24.35 9.78 16.41
CA PRO A 371 -23.67 9.06 17.48
C PRO A 371 -22.45 9.86 17.96
N HIS A 372 -22.11 9.77 19.25
CA HIS A 372 -20.95 10.48 19.82
C HIS A 372 -19.59 10.07 19.22
N THR A 373 -19.52 8.91 18.54
CA THR A 373 -18.31 8.38 17.89
C THR A 373 -18.69 7.67 16.59
N PRO A 374 -18.34 8.20 15.41
CA PRO A 374 -18.60 7.53 14.15
C PRO A 374 -17.73 6.27 14.02
N LEU A 375 -18.30 5.20 13.48
CA LEU A 375 -17.67 3.89 13.34
C LEU A 375 -17.56 3.43 11.88
N THR A 376 -18.24 4.10 10.95
CA THR A 376 -18.22 3.76 9.52
C THR A 376 -17.82 4.94 8.63
N PRO A 377 -17.32 4.69 7.40
CA PRO A 377 -17.04 5.75 6.43
C PRO A 377 -18.27 6.61 6.12
N GLN A 378 -19.46 5.99 6.06
CA GLN A 378 -20.72 6.71 5.82
C GLN A 378 -21.05 7.66 6.98
N GLU A 379 -20.80 7.25 8.23
CA GLU A 379 -20.97 8.12 9.40
C GLU A 379 -19.94 9.25 9.44
N ALA A 380 -18.70 9.01 8.99
CA ALA A 380 -17.69 10.06 8.86
C ALA A 380 -18.10 11.12 7.83
N VAL A 381 -18.65 10.71 6.68
CA VAL A 381 -19.22 11.63 5.68
C VAL A 381 -20.40 12.41 6.26
N LEU A 382 -21.27 11.75 7.02
CA LEU A 382 -22.42 12.41 7.68
C LEU A 382 -21.96 13.52 8.65
N VAL A 383 -20.92 13.27 9.45
CA VAL A 383 -20.32 14.24 10.38
C VAL A 383 -19.67 15.42 9.66
N LEU A 384 -19.13 15.20 8.46
CA LEU A 384 -18.59 16.27 7.62
C LEU A 384 -19.72 17.12 7.02
N LEU A 385 -20.76 16.48 6.49
CA LEU A 385 -21.92 17.16 5.90
C LEU A 385 -22.67 18.04 6.92
N SER A 386 -22.68 17.67 8.19
CA SER A 386 -23.31 18.44 9.27
C SER A 386 -22.48 19.63 9.76
N GLY A 387 -21.23 19.77 9.32
CA GLY A 387 -20.33 20.84 9.76
C GLY A 387 -19.85 20.73 11.21
N THR A 388 -20.13 19.62 11.91
CA THR A 388 -19.67 19.38 13.30
C THR A 388 -18.46 18.46 13.35
N ALA A 389 -17.70 18.37 12.26
CA ALA A 389 -16.51 17.53 12.20
C ALA A 389 -15.44 18.02 13.17
N ASP A 390 -15.02 17.14 14.06
CA ASP A 390 -13.94 17.36 15.02
C ASP A 390 -12.98 16.17 15.00
N PRO A 391 -11.71 16.36 14.61
CA PRO A 391 -10.69 15.31 14.64
C PRO A 391 -10.44 14.75 16.05
N ASN A 392 -10.85 15.46 17.10
CA ASN A 392 -10.69 15.00 18.47
C ASN A 392 -11.67 13.88 18.85
N THR A 393 -12.83 13.83 18.19
CA THR A 393 -13.90 12.85 18.46
C THR A 393 -14.08 11.80 17.36
N CYS A 394 -13.58 12.09 16.15
CA CYS A 394 -13.70 11.22 14.98
C CYS A 394 -12.31 10.80 14.46
N SER A 395 -12.05 9.48 14.38
CA SER A 395 -10.82 8.94 13.78
C SER A 395 -10.91 8.90 12.25
N PHE A 396 -10.86 10.08 11.62
CA PHE A 396 -10.81 10.20 10.16
C PHE A 396 -9.68 9.40 9.49
N PRO A 397 -8.46 9.26 10.05
CA PRO A 397 -7.41 8.46 9.43
C PRO A 397 -7.81 6.99 9.22
N THR A 398 -8.66 6.45 10.09
CA THR A 398 -9.17 5.08 10.01
C THR A 398 -10.39 4.99 9.10
N LEU A 399 -11.32 5.95 9.22
CA LEU A 399 -12.62 5.90 8.53
C LEU A 399 -12.55 6.38 7.07
N LEU A 400 -11.67 7.33 6.77
CA LEU A 400 -11.47 7.93 5.46
C LEU A 400 -9.96 8.10 5.18
N PRO A 401 -9.19 7.01 5.01
CA PRO A 401 -7.72 7.09 4.95
C PRO A 401 -7.17 7.88 3.75
N LYS A 402 -7.88 7.93 2.63
CA LYS A 402 -7.46 8.62 1.40
C LYS A 402 -8.64 9.36 0.76
N PRO A 403 -9.11 10.49 1.33
CA PRO A 403 -10.32 11.17 0.87
C PRO A 403 -10.20 11.72 -0.56
N TRP A 404 -8.99 12.01 -1.04
CA TRP A 404 -8.77 12.40 -2.45
C TRP A 404 -9.04 11.26 -3.45
N GLN A 405 -8.97 10.00 -3.02
CA GLN A 405 -9.37 8.85 -3.86
C GLN A 405 -10.89 8.67 -3.88
N PHE A 406 -11.60 9.34 -2.98
CA PHE A 406 -13.06 9.32 -2.96
C PHE A 406 -13.68 10.08 -4.14
N GLY A 407 -12.90 10.89 -4.87
CA GLY A 407 -13.38 11.55 -6.10
C GLY A 407 -14.29 12.76 -5.87
N VAL A 408 -14.40 13.27 -4.64
CA VAL A 408 -15.14 14.51 -4.32
C VAL A 408 -14.15 15.56 -3.78
N PRO A 409 -13.69 16.52 -4.61
CA PRO A 409 -12.69 17.51 -4.21
C PRO A 409 -13.15 18.37 -3.02
N GLU A 410 -14.43 18.72 -3.00
CA GLU A 410 -15.03 19.56 -1.95
C GLU A 410 -15.00 18.89 -0.56
N LEU A 411 -15.16 17.55 -0.51
CA LEU A 411 -15.01 16.78 0.73
C LEU A 411 -13.59 16.89 1.30
N SER A 412 -12.58 16.75 0.44
CA SER A 412 -11.18 16.86 0.83
C SER A 412 -10.83 18.27 1.27
N ARG A 413 -11.42 19.30 0.64
CA ARG A 413 -11.28 20.71 1.03
C ARG A 413 -11.85 20.96 2.44
N GLN A 414 -13.06 20.50 2.73
CA GLN A 414 -13.69 20.66 4.05
C GLN A 414 -12.91 19.93 5.15
N LEU A 415 -12.44 18.71 4.88
CA LEU A 415 -11.56 17.98 5.78
C LEU A 415 -10.26 18.75 6.05
N THR A 416 -9.66 19.32 5.02
CA THR A 416 -8.44 20.13 5.14
C THR A 416 -8.67 21.35 6.03
N GLU A 417 -9.79 22.05 5.87
CA GLU A 417 -10.16 23.20 6.71
C GLU A 417 -10.42 22.80 8.17
N CYS A 418 -11.11 21.67 8.39
CA CYS A 418 -11.36 21.11 9.71
C CYS A 418 -10.05 20.80 10.45
N TYR A 419 -9.10 20.14 9.79
CA TYR A 419 -7.79 19.85 10.37
C TYR A 419 -6.95 21.11 10.58
N LEU A 420 -7.03 22.10 9.69
CA LEU A 420 -6.34 23.38 9.86
C LEU A 420 -6.79 24.11 11.14
N GLN A 421 -8.08 24.06 11.48
CA GLN A 421 -8.63 24.69 12.68
C GLN A 421 -8.18 24.00 13.98
N HIS A 422 -8.00 22.68 13.96
CA HIS A 422 -7.68 21.88 15.16
C HIS A 422 -6.20 21.51 15.28
N PHE A 423 -5.35 21.88 14.31
CA PHE A 423 -3.97 21.40 14.25
C PHE A 423 -3.16 21.73 15.50
N GLU A 424 -3.27 22.94 16.05
CA GLU A 424 -2.54 23.33 17.27
C GLU A 424 -2.93 22.45 18.47
N THR A 425 -4.22 22.15 18.61
CA THR A 425 -4.73 21.23 19.65
C THR A 425 -4.17 19.82 19.44
N LEU A 426 -4.15 19.33 18.20
CA LEU A 426 -3.61 18.00 17.86
C LEU A 426 -2.10 17.91 18.15
N VAL A 427 -1.35 18.99 17.93
CA VAL A 427 0.08 19.07 18.30
C VAL A 427 0.23 19.08 19.82
N ALA A 428 -0.58 19.85 20.55
CA ALA A 428 -0.53 19.92 22.01
C ALA A 428 -0.87 18.56 22.68
N GLU A 429 -1.82 17.82 22.11
CA GLU A 429 -2.22 16.48 22.57
C GLU A 429 -1.34 15.35 22.02
N VAL A 430 -0.40 15.65 21.11
CA VAL A 430 0.52 14.68 20.49
C VAL A 430 -0.24 13.53 19.79
N ARG A 431 -1.28 13.86 19.01
CA ARG A 431 -2.07 12.86 18.25
C ARG A 431 -1.40 12.50 16.93
N HIS A 432 -0.39 11.61 16.99
CA HIS A 432 0.47 11.29 15.83
C HIS A 432 -0.29 10.90 14.55
N ASP A 433 -1.24 9.95 14.61
CA ASP A 433 -1.97 9.48 13.42
C ASP A 433 -2.74 10.61 12.71
N HIS A 434 -3.32 11.52 13.50
CA HIS A 434 -4.06 12.68 13.00
C HIS A 434 -3.13 13.74 12.40
N LEU A 435 -1.94 13.92 12.95
CA LEU A 435 -0.95 14.87 12.45
C LEU A 435 -0.37 14.41 11.10
N ASP A 436 -0.04 13.12 10.96
CA ASP A 436 0.40 12.57 9.68
C ASP A 436 -0.69 12.67 8.60
N TYR A 437 -1.94 12.39 8.97
CA TYR A 437 -3.08 12.55 8.08
C TYR A 437 -3.31 14.01 7.68
N ALA A 438 -3.20 14.96 8.62
CA ALA A 438 -3.31 16.39 8.35
C ALA A 438 -2.22 16.88 7.39
N LEU A 439 -0.97 16.46 7.59
CA LEU A 439 0.14 16.82 6.70
C LEU A 439 -0.08 16.28 5.28
N GLN A 440 -0.60 15.06 5.13
CA GLN A 440 -0.95 14.51 3.81
C GLN A 440 -2.08 15.28 3.11
N LEU A 441 -3.05 15.80 3.86
CA LEU A 441 -4.10 16.69 3.33
C LEU A 441 -3.52 18.04 2.92
N PHE A 442 -2.72 18.67 3.78
CA PHE A 442 -2.08 19.96 3.53
C PHE A 442 -1.16 19.92 2.31
N THR A 443 -0.48 18.80 2.10
CA THR A 443 0.36 18.58 0.93
C THR A 443 -0.41 18.66 -0.38
N ARG A 444 -1.67 18.21 -0.40
CA ARG A 444 -2.53 18.16 -1.60
C ARG A 444 -3.42 19.38 -1.77
N HIS A 445 -3.85 19.97 -0.66
CA HIS A 445 -4.70 21.17 -0.62
C HIS A 445 -3.99 22.28 0.16
N PRO A 446 -2.86 22.78 -0.35
CA PRO A 446 -2.03 23.71 0.39
C PRO A 446 -2.67 25.09 0.52
N ALA A 447 -2.52 25.69 1.69
CA ALA A 447 -2.96 27.06 1.98
C ALA A 447 -1.81 27.88 2.61
N PRO A 448 -1.74 29.21 2.37
CA PRO A 448 -0.67 30.04 2.95
C PRO A 448 -0.55 29.94 4.47
N LYS A 449 -1.67 29.82 5.19
CA LYS A 449 -1.74 29.65 6.64
C LYS A 449 -1.05 28.37 7.13
N MET A 450 -1.07 27.30 6.33
CA MET A 450 -0.42 26.02 6.70
C MET A 450 1.08 26.18 6.80
N VAL A 451 1.70 26.95 5.89
CA VAL A 451 3.15 27.18 5.95
C VAL A 451 3.54 27.91 7.24
N GLU A 452 2.76 28.91 7.66
CA GLU A 452 3.00 29.62 8.93
C GLU A 452 2.90 28.67 10.13
N LEU A 453 1.90 27.80 10.11
CA LEU A 453 1.64 26.81 11.14
C LEU A 453 2.77 25.76 11.22
N LEU A 454 3.19 25.23 10.07
CA LEU A 454 4.29 24.27 9.96
C LEU A 454 5.63 24.88 10.38
N ILE A 455 5.89 26.15 10.05
CA ILE A 455 7.09 26.85 10.53
C ILE A 455 7.05 26.99 12.06
N THR A 456 5.91 27.37 12.62
CA THR A 456 5.72 27.54 14.08
C THR A 456 6.00 26.24 14.83
N HIS A 457 5.56 25.11 14.29
CA HIS A 457 5.77 23.78 14.89
C HIS A 457 6.88 22.96 14.23
N PHE A 458 7.76 23.58 13.43
CA PHE A 458 8.72 22.87 12.57
C PHE A 458 9.61 21.90 13.35
N HIS A 459 10.13 22.34 14.50
CA HIS A 459 10.99 21.53 15.34
C HIS A 459 10.30 20.24 15.80
N PHE A 460 9.01 20.30 16.15
CA PHE A 460 8.27 19.11 16.53
C PHE A 460 8.02 18.21 15.32
N LEU A 461 7.56 18.78 14.21
CA LEU A 461 7.17 18.03 13.01
C LEU A 461 8.35 17.34 12.33
N ILE A 462 9.49 18.00 12.14
CA ILE A 462 10.66 17.37 11.49
C ILE A 462 11.25 16.21 12.31
N ASN A 463 11.06 16.24 13.63
CA ASN A 463 11.60 15.21 14.53
C ASN A 463 10.64 14.03 14.71
N GLN A 464 9.33 14.26 14.79
CA GLN A 464 8.34 13.21 15.04
C GLN A 464 7.59 12.74 13.78
N HIS A 465 7.43 13.62 12.79
CA HIS A 465 6.65 13.42 11.56
C HIS A 465 7.54 13.66 10.33
N TYR A 466 8.75 13.11 10.35
CA TYR A 466 9.81 13.44 9.37
C TYR A 466 9.36 13.25 7.92
N HIS A 467 8.83 12.08 7.56
CA HIS A 467 8.46 11.76 6.18
C HIS A 467 7.34 12.66 5.65
N THR A 468 6.24 12.79 6.40
CA THR A 468 5.08 13.60 5.99
C THR A 468 5.37 15.09 5.97
N CYS A 469 6.19 15.59 6.90
CA CYS A 469 6.68 16.98 6.91
C CYS A 469 7.61 17.24 5.72
N PHE A 470 8.54 16.31 5.44
CA PHE A 470 9.47 16.42 4.32
C PHE A 470 8.73 16.42 2.98
N ASP A 471 7.77 15.50 2.80
CA ASP A 471 6.91 15.42 1.61
C ASP A 471 6.13 16.72 1.38
N PHE A 472 5.62 17.35 2.45
CA PHE A 472 4.95 18.64 2.36
C PHE A 472 5.88 19.71 1.80
N ILE A 473 7.09 19.85 2.37
CA ILE A 473 8.05 20.90 1.98
C ILE A 473 8.56 20.66 0.56
N GLU A 474 8.83 19.41 0.18
CA GLU A 474 9.27 19.07 -1.17
C GLU A 474 8.20 19.39 -2.21
N ARG A 475 6.93 19.10 -1.95
CA ARG A 475 5.83 19.38 -2.90
C ARG A 475 5.38 20.83 -2.88
N ASN A 476 5.50 21.52 -1.75
CA ASN A 476 5.06 22.90 -1.56
C ASN A 476 6.26 23.78 -1.17
N PRO A 477 7.19 24.04 -2.10
CA PRO A 477 8.41 24.80 -1.80
C PRO A 477 8.06 26.24 -1.36
N ASP A 478 8.62 26.65 -0.22
CA ASP A 478 8.51 28.02 0.28
C ASP A 478 9.86 28.41 0.90
N PRO A 479 10.43 29.57 0.54
CA PRO A 479 11.78 29.96 0.97
C PRO A 479 11.87 30.13 2.50
N ARG A 480 10.74 30.33 3.19
CA ARG A 480 10.70 30.41 4.66
C ARG A 480 11.15 29.11 5.35
N PHE A 481 11.15 27.96 4.66
CA PHE A 481 11.69 26.71 5.20
C PHE A 481 13.22 26.63 5.16
N ILE A 482 13.90 27.48 4.38
CA ILE A 482 15.37 27.44 4.23
C ILE A 482 16.05 27.64 5.59
N ALA A 483 15.72 28.72 6.31
CA ALA A 483 16.31 29.01 7.62
C ALA A 483 16.13 27.88 8.64
N PRO A 484 14.92 27.35 8.93
CA PRO A 484 14.76 26.26 9.88
C PRO A 484 15.41 24.95 9.43
N LEU A 485 15.42 24.64 8.12
CA LEU A 485 16.14 23.48 7.60
C LEU A 485 17.65 23.62 7.73
N THR A 486 18.22 24.81 7.48
CA THR A 486 19.64 25.08 7.69
C THR A 486 20.04 24.92 9.16
N ILE A 487 19.19 25.38 10.09
CA ILE A 487 19.42 25.19 11.53
C ILE A 487 19.38 23.70 11.91
N HIS A 488 18.48 22.93 11.29
CA HIS A 488 18.35 21.49 11.55
C HIS A 488 19.44 20.66 10.87
N HIS A 489 19.95 21.07 9.70
CA HIS A 489 20.89 20.28 8.91
C HIS A 489 22.17 19.93 9.68
N ARG A 490 22.59 18.67 9.57
CA ARG A 490 23.82 18.13 10.13
C ARG A 490 24.47 17.23 9.09
N GLU A 491 25.78 16.99 9.23
CA GLU A 491 26.51 16.06 8.36
C GLU A 491 25.83 14.67 8.35
N GLY A 492 25.71 14.06 7.16
CA GLY A 492 25.00 12.80 6.94
C GLY A 492 23.48 12.92 6.71
N GLU A 493 22.87 14.10 6.88
CA GLU A 493 21.46 14.34 6.52
C GLU A 493 21.29 14.60 5.01
N ALA A 494 21.64 13.63 4.16
CA ALA A 494 21.65 13.81 2.71
C ALA A 494 20.30 14.28 2.15
N ALA A 495 19.17 13.75 2.65
CA ALA A 495 17.84 14.15 2.22
C ALA A 495 17.54 15.63 2.57
N VAL A 496 17.89 16.08 3.78
CA VAL A 496 17.73 17.48 4.19
C VAL A 496 18.62 18.40 3.34
N GLY A 497 19.87 18.00 3.08
CA GLY A 497 20.78 18.73 2.18
C GLY A 497 20.24 18.83 0.76
N GLN A 498 19.64 17.76 0.23
CA GLN A 498 19.01 17.74 -1.09
C GLN A 498 17.78 18.65 -1.15
N LEU A 499 16.96 18.66 -0.10
CA LEU A 499 15.81 19.57 -0.01
C LEU A 499 16.25 21.03 0.08
N LEU A 500 17.30 21.33 0.86
CA LEU A 500 17.89 22.66 0.91
C LEU A 500 18.45 23.10 -0.44
N PHE A 501 19.19 22.22 -1.13
CA PHE A 501 19.68 22.48 -2.48
C PHE A 501 18.54 22.79 -3.44
N LEU A 502 17.46 22.01 -3.38
CA LEU A 502 16.26 22.21 -4.18
C LEU A 502 15.60 23.56 -3.89
N LEU A 503 15.32 23.88 -2.62
CA LEU A 503 14.69 25.14 -2.23
C LEU A 503 15.53 26.36 -2.61
N CYS A 504 16.85 26.31 -2.37
CA CYS A 504 17.74 27.42 -2.69
C CYS A 504 17.84 27.64 -4.20
N THR A 505 18.03 26.56 -4.97
CA THR A 505 18.11 26.64 -6.44
C THR A 505 16.79 27.12 -7.04
N ALA A 506 15.66 26.62 -6.52
CA ALA A 506 14.35 26.96 -7.03
C ALA A 506 13.94 28.42 -6.75
N HIS A 507 14.34 28.99 -5.60
CA HIS A 507 14.04 30.37 -5.23
C HIS A 507 15.18 31.36 -5.53
N GLY A 508 16.34 30.89 -6.03
CA GLY A 508 17.50 31.74 -6.32
C GLY A 508 18.21 32.26 -5.06
N GLU A 509 18.08 31.55 -3.94
CA GLU A 509 18.71 31.88 -2.66
C GLU A 509 20.14 31.30 -2.60
N PRO A 510 21.07 31.93 -1.85
CA PRO A 510 22.43 31.43 -1.72
C PRO A 510 22.45 30.07 -1.01
N LEU A 511 23.23 29.13 -1.52
CA LEU A 511 23.42 27.83 -0.89
C LEU A 511 24.15 27.98 0.46
N PRO A 512 23.63 27.39 1.54
CA PRO A 512 24.34 27.30 2.81
C PRO A 512 25.69 26.57 2.69
N GLU A 513 26.66 26.94 3.53
CA GLU A 513 27.97 26.31 3.56
C GLU A 513 27.87 24.78 3.77
N GLY A 514 28.57 24.00 2.94
CA GLY A 514 28.60 22.53 3.02
C GLY A 514 27.53 21.80 2.20
N ILE A 515 26.66 22.51 1.46
CA ILE A 515 25.65 21.91 0.58
C ILE A 515 26.09 22.01 -0.88
N ASN A 516 26.43 20.87 -1.49
CA ASN A 516 26.84 20.82 -2.90
C ASN A 516 25.89 19.93 -3.74
N ALA A 517 25.76 20.24 -5.03
CA ALA A 517 24.95 19.47 -5.99
C ALA A 517 25.40 17.99 -6.12
N GLU A 518 26.68 17.69 -5.84
CA GLU A 518 27.30 16.36 -6.02
C GLU A 518 27.32 15.48 -4.76
N SER A 519 27.05 16.03 -3.57
CA SER A 519 26.79 15.21 -2.36
C SER A 519 25.59 14.25 -2.55
N ALA A 520 24.85 14.43 -3.65
CA ALA A 520 23.68 13.67 -4.09
C ALA A 520 23.98 12.27 -4.68
N VAL A 521 25.23 11.90 -4.97
CA VAL A 521 25.55 10.61 -5.62
C VAL A 521 26.44 9.71 -4.75
N GLN A 522 27.04 10.24 -3.68
CA GLN A 522 28.10 9.56 -2.94
C GLN A 522 27.68 9.00 -1.57
N HIS A 523 26.55 8.30 -1.50
CA HIS A 523 26.48 7.16 -0.59
C HIS A 523 26.25 5.95 -1.47
N GLY A 524 27.36 5.28 -1.81
CA GLY A 524 27.33 4.05 -2.56
C GLY A 524 26.34 3.09 -1.91
N ILE A 525 25.46 2.54 -2.74
CA ILE A 525 24.64 1.39 -2.40
C ILE A 525 25.60 0.32 -1.85
N GLY A 526 25.60 0.07 -0.54
CA GLY A 526 26.32 -1.05 0.06
C GLY A 526 27.09 -0.81 1.36
N ASP A 527 27.60 0.39 1.67
CA ASP A 527 28.60 0.52 2.75
C ASP A 527 28.01 0.75 4.16
N THR A 528 26.86 1.44 4.28
CA THR A 528 26.23 1.70 5.59
C THR A 528 24.71 1.67 5.51
N LEU A 529 24.05 1.14 6.54
CA LEU A 529 22.60 1.15 6.73
C LEU A 529 22.14 2.47 7.37
N GLY A 530 21.44 3.32 6.61
CA GLY A 530 20.90 4.58 7.12
C GLY A 530 19.69 4.38 8.04
N VAL A 531 19.77 4.82 9.29
CA VAL A 531 18.70 4.73 10.29
C VAL A 531 18.42 6.07 10.96
N ARG A 532 17.16 6.42 11.19
CA ARG A 532 16.79 7.64 11.91
C ARG A 532 16.63 7.34 13.40
N ILE A 533 17.39 8.03 14.26
CA ILE A 533 17.41 7.76 15.70
C ILE A 533 17.05 9.03 16.49
N PRO A 534 16.02 9.00 17.35
CA PRO A 534 15.66 10.10 18.23
C PRO A 534 16.58 10.17 19.46
N CYS A 535 16.94 11.38 19.86
CA CYS A 535 17.67 11.63 21.10
C CYS A 535 16.72 11.70 22.30
N GLY A 536 16.89 10.84 23.30
CA GLY A 536 16.11 10.90 24.54
C GLY A 536 16.37 12.13 25.41
N HIS A 537 17.42 12.92 25.15
CA HIS A 537 17.76 14.11 25.93
C HIS A 537 17.24 15.42 25.31
N CYS A 538 17.53 15.67 24.04
CA CYS A 538 17.10 16.89 23.35
C CYS A 538 15.91 16.67 22.40
N HIS A 539 15.39 15.45 22.30
CA HIS A 539 14.23 15.07 21.47
C HIS A 539 14.38 15.33 19.96
N THR A 540 15.60 15.62 19.48
CA THR A 540 15.88 15.72 18.04
C THR A 540 16.23 14.36 17.44
N ALA A 541 15.79 14.10 16.21
CA ALA A 541 16.09 12.89 15.46
C ALA A 541 16.96 13.20 14.22
N TYR A 542 17.91 12.31 13.93
CA TYR A 542 18.84 12.43 12.80
C TYR A 542 19.10 11.05 12.18
N HIS A 543 19.56 11.03 10.93
CA HIS A 543 20.01 9.84 10.21
C HIS A 543 21.45 9.48 10.57
N TYR A 544 21.70 8.23 10.90
CA TYR A 544 23.01 7.68 11.18
C TYR A 544 23.28 6.54 10.20
N GLY A 545 24.47 6.50 9.62
CA GLY A 545 24.92 5.32 8.87
C GLY A 545 25.44 4.29 9.87
N LEU A 546 24.79 3.13 9.93
CA LEU A 546 25.29 1.99 10.68
C LEU A 546 26.18 1.13 9.79
N SER A 547 27.31 0.70 10.33
CA SER A 547 28.15 -0.31 9.69
C SER A 547 27.45 -1.66 9.65
N LEU A 548 26.76 -2.00 10.75
CA LEU A 548 26.12 -3.29 10.90
C LEU A 548 24.93 -3.23 11.88
N LEU A 549 23.86 -3.93 11.53
CA LEU A 549 22.69 -4.13 12.37
C LEU A 549 22.49 -5.63 12.62
N TYR A 550 22.50 -6.03 13.88
CA TYR A 550 22.20 -7.38 14.30
C TYR A 550 20.74 -7.51 14.72
N TYR A 551 20.11 -8.62 14.36
CA TYR A 551 18.78 -8.99 14.84
C TYR A 551 18.79 -10.36 15.52
N ASN A 552 17.87 -10.54 16.47
CA ASN A 552 17.65 -11.81 17.14
C ASN A 552 16.83 -12.75 16.21
N PRO A 553 17.40 -13.89 15.75
CA PRO A 553 16.70 -14.80 14.86
C PRO A 553 15.44 -15.43 15.49
N ASP A 554 15.41 -15.56 16.82
CA ASP A 554 14.27 -16.16 17.55
C ASP A 554 12.95 -15.42 17.26
N ALA A 555 13.00 -14.10 17.04
CA ALA A 555 11.82 -13.30 16.74
C ALA A 555 11.18 -13.68 15.38
N ILE A 556 12.01 -14.03 14.39
CA ILE A 556 11.56 -14.49 13.07
C ILE A 556 10.94 -15.89 13.18
N GLU A 557 11.60 -16.79 13.91
CA GLU A 557 11.09 -18.16 14.13
C GLU A 557 9.74 -18.16 14.86
N GLN A 558 9.57 -17.28 15.86
CA GLN A 558 8.35 -17.13 16.64
C GLN A 558 7.27 -16.28 15.93
N ARG A 559 7.57 -15.74 14.74
CA ARG A 559 6.71 -14.84 13.98
C ARG A 559 6.23 -13.62 14.77
N GLN A 560 7.14 -13.03 15.55
CA GLN A 560 6.87 -11.86 16.38
C GLN A 560 7.58 -10.63 15.80
N PRO A 561 6.88 -9.48 15.66
CA PRO A 561 7.51 -8.23 15.23
C PRO A 561 8.67 -7.84 16.15
N PHE A 562 9.74 -7.28 15.59
CA PHE A 562 10.90 -6.88 16.38
C PHE A 562 10.55 -5.85 17.45
N SER A 563 10.99 -6.14 18.68
CA SER A 563 11.06 -5.17 19.75
C SER A 563 12.40 -4.42 19.75
N ASN A 564 12.54 -3.39 20.59
CA ASN A 564 13.83 -2.71 20.77
C ASN A 564 14.89 -3.63 21.38
N ASP A 565 14.49 -4.69 22.08
CA ASP A 565 15.42 -5.65 22.68
C ASP A 565 15.83 -6.77 21.70
N ASP A 566 15.32 -6.78 20.47
CA ASP A 566 15.67 -7.77 19.43
C ASP A 566 16.67 -7.25 18.39
N LEU A 567 17.03 -5.96 18.46
CA LEU A 567 17.94 -5.32 17.51
C LEU A 567 19.14 -4.73 18.24
N TRP A 568 20.33 -4.88 17.68
CA TRP A 568 21.56 -4.35 18.28
C TRP A 568 22.57 -3.89 17.23
N THR A 569 23.30 -2.82 17.53
CA THR A 569 24.45 -2.37 16.73
C THR A 569 25.66 -2.15 17.64
N PRO A 570 26.87 -2.52 17.19
CA PRO A 570 28.11 -2.23 17.93
C PRO A 570 28.54 -0.76 17.80
N ASP A 571 27.96 -0.01 16.87
CA ASP A 571 28.36 1.38 16.61
C ASP A 571 28.05 2.29 17.82
N THR A 572 29.03 3.12 18.19
CA THR A 572 28.85 4.10 19.25
C THR A 572 28.22 5.36 18.68
N LEU A 573 26.96 5.59 19.05
CA LEU A 573 26.16 6.68 18.51
C LEU A 573 26.14 7.86 19.48
N VAL A 574 26.40 9.06 18.95
CA VAL A 574 26.36 10.31 19.70
C VAL A 574 25.39 11.27 19.01
N CYS A 575 24.57 11.96 19.79
CA CYS A 575 23.62 12.91 19.24
C CYS A 575 24.35 14.05 18.50
N LYS A 576 24.04 14.22 17.21
CA LYS A 576 24.57 15.31 16.38
C LYS A 576 24.22 16.73 16.86
N ASN A 577 23.27 16.87 17.79
CA ASN A 577 22.85 18.17 18.32
C ASN A 577 23.43 18.46 19.70
N CYS A 578 23.24 17.58 20.69
CA CYS A 578 23.66 17.84 22.08
C CYS A 578 24.90 17.05 22.54
N GLY A 579 25.46 16.18 21.71
CA GLY A 579 26.66 15.39 22.07
C GLY A 579 26.42 14.28 23.09
N THR A 580 25.16 14.03 23.49
CA THR A 580 24.83 12.95 24.44
C THR A 580 24.91 11.58 23.75
N PRO A 581 25.46 10.54 24.40
CA PRO A 581 25.40 9.17 23.90
C PRO A 581 23.95 8.74 23.65
N LEU A 582 23.70 8.19 22.47
CA LEU A 582 22.37 7.73 22.08
C LEU A 582 22.17 6.26 22.48
N ARG A 583 20.94 5.97 22.92
CA ARG A 583 20.46 4.59 22.97
C ARG A 583 19.92 4.24 21.60
N PHE A 584 20.34 3.10 21.07
CA PHE A 584 19.77 2.58 19.83
C PHE A 584 18.31 2.21 20.08
N GLN A 585 17.41 3.06 19.58
CA GLN A 585 15.96 2.88 19.65
C GLN A 585 15.37 3.31 18.32
N MET A 586 14.64 2.41 17.69
CA MET A 586 14.01 2.63 16.40
C MET A 586 12.52 2.94 16.58
N ASP A 587 11.96 3.66 15.62
CA ASP A 587 10.52 3.85 15.51
C ASP A 587 9.79 2.52 15.25
N THR A 588 8.54 2.44 15.70
CA THR A 588 7.69 1.26 15.57
C THR A 588 7.45 0.88 14.11
N GLY A 589 7.34 1.87 13.23
CA GLY A 589 7.15 1.70 11.79
C GLY A 589 8.34 0.99 11.14
N PHE A 590 9.55 1.52 11.33
CA PHE A 590 10.78 0.90 10.83
C PHE A 590 10.96 -0.54 11.32
N ARG A 591 10.75 -0.81 12.62
CA ARG A 591 10.90 -2.19 13.14
C ARG A 591 9.95 -3.19 12.49
N SER A 592 8.70 -2.77 12.28
CA SER A 592 7.69 -3.60 11.61
C SER A 592 8.05 -3.83 10.14
N GLY A 593 8.51 -2.79 9.45
CA GLY A 593 8.98 -2.88 8.06
C GLY A 593 10.19 -3.81 7.92
N LEU A 594 11.20 -3.62 8.76
CA LEU A 594 12.40 -4.48 8.80
C LEU A 594 12.05 -5.93 9.10
N TYR A 595 11.14 -6.19 10.06
CA TYR A 595 10.64 -7.53 10.36
C TYR A 595 10.03 -8.20 9.11
N MET A 596 9.17 -7.49 8.39
CA MET A 596 8.56 -8.02 7.16
C MET A 596 9.58 -8.27 6.06
N GLU A 597 10.56 -7.37 5.89
CA GLU A 597 11.62 -7.53 4.89
C GLU A 597 12.51 -8.75 5.20
N ILE A 598 12.92 -8.92 6.46
CA ILE A 598 13.71 -10.08 6.91
C ILE A 598 12.90 -11.38 6.81
N LEU A 599 11.63 -11.38 7.24
CA LEU A 599 10.76 -12.56 7.12
C LEU A 599 10.60 -12.98 5.65
N THR A 600 10.43 -12.01 4.75
CA THR A 600 10.33 -12.27 3.31
C THR A 600 11.63 -12.85 2.77
N ALA A 601 12.78 -12.32 3.20
CA ALA A 601 14.10 -12.84 2.84
C ALA A 601 14.35 -14.29 3.29
N HIS A 602 13.72 -14.74 4.39
CA HIS A 602 13.81 -16.14 4.83
C HIS A 602 12.91 -17.07 4.01
N LEU A 603 11.79 -16.55 3.48
CA LEU A 603 10.80 -17.33 2.75
C LEU A 603 11.05 -17.39 1.24
N LEU A 604 11.67 -16.34 0.67
CA LEU A 604 11.82 -16.16 -0.75
C LEU A 604 13.29 -15.93 -1.15
N ARG A 605 13.59 -16.22 -2.41
CA ARG A 605 14.89 -15.88 -2.99
C ARG A 605 14.92 -14.39 -3.30
N LEU A 606 15.83 -13.68 -2.64
CA LEU A 606 16.05 -12.25 -2.87
C LEU A 606 16.62 -11.97 -4.26
N SER A 607 16.24 -10.83 -4.83
CA SER A 607 16.96 -10.22 -5.95
C SER A 607 18.34 -9.72 -5.52
N GLU A 608 19.24 -9.44 -6.47
CA GLU A 608 20.58 -8.94 -6.18
C GLU A 608 20.54 -7.58 -5.44
N ASP A 609 19.61 -6.70 -5.81
CA ASP A 609 19.42 -5.39 -5.18
C ASP A 609 18.93 -5.50 -3.73
N GLU A 610 17.98 -6.41 -3.46
CA GLU A 610 17.48 -6.68 -2.10
C GLU A 610 18.57 -7.32 -1.23
N ALA A 611 19.33 -8.25 -1.80
CA ALA A 611 20.46 -8.87 -1.10
C ALA A 611 21.54 -7.82 -0.74
N GLN A 612 21.81 -6.86 -1.63
CA GLN A 612 22.76 -5.79 -1.36
C GLN A 612 22.24 -4.82 -0.28
N ARG A 613 20.94 -4.52 -0.26
CA ARG A 613 20.33 -3.68 0.78
C ARG A 613 20.41 -4.33 2.16
N LEU A 614 20.19 -5.65 2.23
CA LEU A 614 20.23 -6.42 3.47
C LEU A 614 21.64 -6.87 3.88
N ALA A 615 22.68 -6.55 3.09
CA ALA A 615 24.05 -7.02 3.34
C ALA A 615 24.62 -6.62 4.72
N ASN A 616 24.16 -5.47 5.23
CA ASN A 616 24.59 -4.92 6.52
C ASN A 616 23.69 -5.34 7.69
N ILE A 617 22.69 -6.20 7.44
CA ILE A 617 21.79 -6.75 8.45
C ILE A 617 22.12 -8.23 8.64
N ARG A 618 22.43 -8.64 9.87
CA ARG A 618 22.89 -10.01 10.16
C ARG A 618 22.17 -10.64 11.35
N PRO A 619 21.89 -11.94 11.31
CA PRO A 619 21.44 -12.65 12.51
C PRO A 619 22.57 -12.67 13.54
N LEU A 620 22.22 -12.51 14.81
CA LEU A 620 23.12 -12.70 15.95
C LEU A 620 22.38 -13.45 17.05
N ARG A 621 22.98 -14.50 17.58
CA ARG A 621 22.40 -15.19 18.74
C ARG A 621 22.73 -14.41 19.99
N PHE A 622 21.70 -13.87 20.63
CA PHE A 622 21.91 -12.99 21.78
C PHE A 622 22.52 -13.78 22.96
N PRO A 623 23.50 -13.21 23.67
CA PRO A 623 24.25 -13.93 24.71
C PRO A 623 23.39 -14.23 25.93
N LYS A 624 23.72 -15.32 26.64
CA LYS A 624 23.02 -15.74 27.85
C LYS A 624 23.78 -15.27 29.08
N PHE A 625 23.13 -14.50 29.96
CA PHE A 625 23.65 -14.18 31.29
C PHE A 625 23.00 -15.14 32.29
N LEU A 626 23.76 -16.14 32.78
CA LEU A 626 23.26 -17.18 33.70
C LEU A 626 22.00 -17.87 33.16
N ARG A 627 22.08 -18.38 31.93
CA ARG A 627 21.01 -19.11 31.21
C ARG A 627 19.80 -18.28 30.78
N ARG A 628 19.80 -16.96 30.98
CA ARG A 628 18.78 -16.05 30.42
C ARG A 628 19.36 -15.24 29.27
N THR A 629 18.73 -15.33 28.10
CA THR A 629 19.07 -14.51 26.93
C THR A 629 18.99 -13.03 27.30
N MET A 630 19.99 -12.26 26.88
CA MET A 630 20.13 -10.86 27.21
C MET A 630 20.62 -10.07 26.00
N HIS A 631 20.10 -8.85 25.84
CA HIS A 631 20.57 -7.91 24.82
C HIS A 631 22.10 -7.72 24.89
N PRO A 632 22.86 -7.86 23.79
CA PRO A 632 24.33 -7.88 23.79
C PRO A 632 24.98 -6.70 24.50
N GLY A 633 24.48 -5.47 24.29
CA GLY A 633 25.00 -4.29 24.99
C GLY A 633 24.85 -4.35 26.52
N LYS A 634 23.74 -4.92 27.04
CA LYS A 634 23.54 -5.10 28.49
C LYS A 634 24.43 -6.22 29.02
N PHE A 635 24.61 -7.28 28.24
CA PHE A 635 25.49 -8.40 28.56
C PHE A 635 26.95 -7.94 28.68
N LEU A 636 27.48 -7.21 27.68
CA LEU A 636 28.86 -6.70 27.70
C LEU A 636 29.13 -5.82 28.93
N LEU A 637 28.22 -4.90 29.26
CA LEU A 637 28.31 -4.06 30.46
C LEU A 637 28.37 -4.91 31.74
N ARG A 638 27.42 -5.84 31.91
CA ARG A 638 27.33 -6.66 33.12
C ARG A 638 28.50 -7.63 33.25
N VAL A 639 28.89 -8.29 32.18
CA VAL A 639 30.03 -9.22 32.20
C VAL A 639 31.31 -8.47 32.55
N THR A 640 31.53 -7.29 31.99
CA THR A 640 32.71 -6.47 32.34
C THR A 640 32.71 -6.12 33.82
N GLN A 641 31.58 -5.65 34.37
CA GLN A 641 31.45 -5.35 35.80
C GLN A 641 31.69 -6.57 36.69
N GLU A 642 31.17 -7.74 36.31
CA GLU A 642 31.34 -8.99 37.07
C GLU A 642 32.78 -9.50 37.02
N LEU A 643 33.46 -9.35 35.88
CA LEU A 643 34.88 -9.72 35.73
C LEU A 643 35.81 -8.78 36.53
N GLU A 644 35.45 -7.50 36.65
CA GLU A 644 36.17 -6.52 37.46
C GLU A 644 35.95 -6.74 38.97
N THR A 645 34.70 -6.89 39.39
CA THR A 645 34.33 -6.97 40.82
C THR A 645 34.54 -8.37 41.40
N LYS A 646 34.60 -9.41 40.57
CA LYS A 646 34.89 -10.82 40.96
C LYS A 646 34.01 -11.34 42.09
N THR A 647 32.76 -10.88 42.17
CA THR A 647 31.80 -11.22 43.23
C THR A 647 31.23 -12.63 43.09
N ARG A 648 31.21 -13.19 41.88
CA ARG A 648 30.65 -14.52 41.56
C ARG A 648 31.65 -15.66 41.68
N ALA A 649 31.10 -16.88 41.80
CA ALA A 649 31.86 -18.12 41.83
C ALA A 649 32.74 -18.28 40.55
N PRO A 650 33.92 -18.93 40.64
CA PRO A 650 34.77 -19.21 39.47
C PRO A 650 34.04 -19.91 38.32
N GLU A 651 33.14 -20.85 38.63
CA GLU A 651 32.40 -21.65 37.65
C GLU A 651 31.40 -20.79 36.87
N GLU A 652 30.63 -19.93 37.55
CA GLU A 652 29.70 -18.99 36.90
C GLU A 652 30.43 -17.99 36.01
N ARG A 653 31.62 -17.54 36.43
CA ARG A 653 32.46 -16.64 35.61
C ARG A 653 33.03 -17.36 34.39
N ALA A 654 33.36 -18.64 34.51
CA ALA A 654 33.79 -19.44 33.37
C ALA A 654 32.67 -19.57 32.32
N GLU A 655 31.42 -19.79 32.74
CA GLU A 655 30.25 -19.80 31.85
C GLU A 655 30.05 -18.45 31.14
N LEU A 656 30.13 -17.33 31.87
CA LEU A 656 30.00 -15.99 31.28
C LEU A 656 31.12 -15.67 30.27
N LEU A 657 32.34 -16.17 30.49
CA LEU A 657 33.46 -16.02 29.57
C LEU A 657 33.31 -16.86 28.29
N ILE A 658 32.62 -18.01 28.36
CA ILE A 658 32.26 -18.80 27.16
C ILE A 658 31.27 -18.04 26.31
N GLU A 659 30.22 -17.51 26.93
CA GLU A 659 29.21 -16.67 26.27
C GLU A 659 29.82 -15.40 25.67
N LEU A 660 30.78 -14.76 26.36
CA LEU A 660 31.55 -13.63 25.83
C LEU A 660 32.43 -14.04 24.65
N GLY A 661 33.10 -15.19 24.74
CA GLY A 661 33.90 -15.76 23.68
C GLY A 661 33.08 -16.05 22.41
N ARG A 662 31.89 -16.63 22.56
CA ARG A 662 30.95 -16.88 21.46
C ARG A 662 30.48 -15.59 20.82
N LEU A 663 30.05 -14.61 21.62
CA LEU A 663 29.61 -13.31 21.11
C LEU A 663 30.73 -12.64 20.29
N ARG A 664 31.97 -12.60 20.82
CA ARG A 664 33.13 -12.04 20.12
C ARG A 664 33.48 -12.80 18.84
N LEU A 665 33.32 -14.12 18.83
CA LEU A 665 33.47 -14.94 17.63
C LEU A 665 32.45 -14.54 16.54
N GLU A 666 31.18 -14.41 16.91
CA GLU A 666 30.11 -14.00 15.99
C GLU A 666 30.33 -12.57 15.45
N LEU A 667 30.93 -11.70 16.26
CA LEU A 667 31.38 -10.36 15.87
C LEU A 667 32.64 -10.34 14.98
N GLY A 668 33.35 -11.47 14.84
CA GLY A 668 34.62 -11.57 14.12
C GLY A 668 35.85 -11.12 14.91
N GLU A 669 35.72 -10.83 16.20
CA GLU A 669 36.79 -10.43 17.11
C GLU A 669 37.60 -11.63 17.62
N ASN A 670 38.24 -12.35 16.69
CA ASN A 670 38.85 -13.66 16.96
C ASN A 670 39.90 -13.68 18.09
N ASP A 671 40.73 -12.63 18.21
CA ASP A 671 41.74 -12.55 19.28
C ASP A 671 41.08 -12.38 20.66
N ALA A 672 40.13 -11.45 20.74
CA ALA A 672 39.41 -11.17 21.97
C ALA A 672 38.49 -12.34 22.38
N ALA A 673 37.96 -13.10 21.41
CA ALA A 673 37.24 -14.34 21.64
C ALA A 673 38.15 -15.43 22.20
N GLN A 674 39.32 -15.63 21.59
CA GLN A 674 40.31 -16.61 22.04
C GLN A 674 40.77 -16.33 23.48
N GLU A 675 41.06 -15.07 23.83
CA GLU A 675 41.43 -14.69 25.19
C GLU A 675 40.34 -15.01 26.21
N ALA A 676 39.08 -14.67 25.91
CA ALA A 676 37.95 -14.95 26.79
C ALA A 676 37.77 -16.46 27.03
N LEU A 677 37.86 -17.26 25.96
CA LEU A 677 37.74 -18.73 26.03
C LEU A 677 38.90 -19.37 26.81
N GLN A 678 40.14 -18.89 26.61
CA GLN A 678 41.30 -19.37 27.38
C GLN A 678 41.19 -19.01 28.86
N GLN A 679 40.71 -17.81 29.19
CA GLN A 679 40.45 -17.41 30.58
C GLN A 679 39.35 -18.27 31.22
N SER A 680 38.31 -18.64 30.47
CA SER A 680 37.28 -19.57 30.95
C SER A 680 37.89 -20.92 31.35
N MET A 681 38.74 -21.50 30.49
CA MET A 681 39.40 -22.77 30.77
C MET A 681 40.31 -22.72 32.01
N GLN A 682 40.96 -21.58 32.26
CA GLN A 682 41.79 -21.37 33.46
C GLN A 682 40.96 -21.31 34.76
N LEU A 683 39.72 -20.84 34.70
CA LEU A 683 38.81 -20.74 35.85
C LEU A 683 38.05 -22.04 36.14
N GLY A 684 38.42 -23.15 35.48
CA GLY A 684 37.75 -24.45 35.65
C GLY A 684 36.63 -24.70 34.64
N GLY A 685 36.45 -23.83 33.64
CA GLY A 685 35.57 -24.05 32.50
C GLY A 685 36.08 -25.16 31.58
N LYS A 686 35.97 -26.42 32.00
CA LYS A 686 36.13 -27.59 31.12
C LYS A 686 34.83 -27.84 30.36
N SER A 687 34.38 -26.84 29.62
CA SER A 687 33.17 -26.96 28.82
C SER A 687 33.54 -27.39 27.40
N PRO A 688 32.85 -28.41 26.85
CA PRO A 688 32.90 -28.74 25.44
C PRO A 688 32.70 -27.52 24.52
N ASP A 689 31.90 -26.53 24.92
CA ASP A 689 31.71 -25.27 24.19
C ASP A 689 33.01 -24.49 24.00
N ALA A 690 33.84 -24.38 25.04
CA ALA A 690 35.10 -23.64 24.97
C ALA A 690 36.08 -24.29 23.97
N LEU A 691 36.19 -25.63 24.02
CA LEU A 691 37.02 -26.41 23.08
C LEU A 691 36.48 -26.30 21.65
N PHE A 692 35.16 -26.35 21.48
CA PHE A 692 34.54 -26.20 20.17
C PHE A 692 34.87 -24.85 19.55
N HIS A 693 34.62 -23.75 20.27
CA HIS A 693 34.85 -22.41 19.75
C HIS A 693 36.34 -22.11 19.51
N LEU A 694 37.26 -22.60 20.36
CA LEU A 694 38.70 -22.51 20.09
C LEU A 694 39.10 -23.28 18.82
N GLY A 695 38.50 -24.45 18.59
CA GLY A 695 38.66 -25.22 17.35
C GLY A 695 38.16 -24.44 16.11
N VAL A 696 37.01 -23.77 16.21
CA VAL A 696 36.46 -22.92 15.15
C VAL A 696 37.39 -21.72 14.86
N ILE A 697 37.90 -21.03 15.89
CA ILE A 697 38.86 -19.93 15.72
C ILE A 697 40.11 -20.41 14.99
N ALA A 698 40.69 -21.53 15.41
CA ALA A 698 41.87 -22.11 14.78
C ALA A 698 41.59 -22.52 13.32
N PHE A 699 40.41 -23.07 13.04
CA PHE A 699 39.97 -23.43 11.69
C PHE A 699 39.85 -22.20 10.79
N GLN A 700 39.20 -21.13 11.25
CA GLN A 700 39.07 -19.86 10.53
C GLN A 700 40.43 -19.19 10.26
N ARG A 701 41.37 -19.30 11.21
CA ARG A 701 42.77 -18.82 11.06
C ARG A 701 43.62 -19.71 10.16
N LYS A 702 43.06 -20.79 9.61
CA LYS A 702 43.78 -21.82 8.83
C LYS A 702 44.88 -22.51 9.62
N ASN A 703 44.86 -22.43 10.97
CA ASN A 703 45.71 -23.24 11.83
C ASN A 703 45.07 -24.62 12.04
N LEU A 704 45.16 -25.44 10.98
CA LEU A 704 44.50 -26.75 10.92
C LEU A 704 44.99 -27.73 12.00
N PHE A 705 46.22 -27.55 12.48
CA PHE A 705 46.79 -28.37 13.55
C PHE A 705 46.07 -28.13 14.88
N GLU A 706 45.96 -26.86 15.29
CA GLU A 706 45.24 -26.50 16.52
C GLU A 706 43.74 -26.78 16.40
N ALA A 707 43.15 -26.53 15.23
CA ALA A 707 41.74 -26.88 14.97
C ALA A 707 41.48 -28.36 15.20
N ARG A 708 42.32 -29.24 14.62
CA ARG A 708 42.23 -30.68 14.83
C ARG A 708 42.43 -31.05 16.29
N LEU A 709 43.41 -30.45 16.97
CA LEU A 709 43.69 -30.72 18.38
C LEU A 709 42.45 -30.44 19.25
N HIS A 710 41.84 -29.27 19.10
CA HIS A 710 40.68 -28.87 19.89
C HIS A 710 39.43 -29.72 19.60
N PHE A 711 39.12 -29.97 18.32
CA PHE A 711 37.98 -30.81 17.96
C PHE A 711 38.17 -32.27 18.39
N SER A 712 39.39 -32.83 18.25
CA SER A 712 39.69 -34.19 18.73
C SER A 712 39.59 -34.30 20.25
N GLN A 713 40.06 -33.29 20.99
CA GLN A 713 39.90 -33.26 22.45
C GLN A 713 38.42 -33.26 22.84
N LEU A 714 37.59 -32.46 22.19
CA LEU A 714 36.15 -32.41 22.44
C LEU A 714 35.48 -33.78 22.23
N VAL A 715 35.69 -34.38 21.06
CA VAL A 715 35.07 -35.67 20.67
C VAL A 715 35.55 -36.81 21.56
N GLN A 716 36.79 -36.77 22.05
CA GLN A 716 37.32 -37.77 22.99
C GLN A 716 36.68 -37.67 24.38
N THR A 717 36.20 -36.49 24.78
CA THR A 717 35.67 -36.23 26.13
C THR A 717 34.15 -36.20 26.22
N THR A 718 33.43 -36.36 25.11
CA THR A 718 31.97 -36.21 25.04
C THR A 718 31.33 -37.31 24.20
N GLN A 719 30.04 -37.53 24.38
CA GLN A 719 29.19 -38.38 23.54
C GLN A 719 28.06 -37.56 22.91
N PRO A 720 27.46 -37.99 21.79
CA PRO A 720 26.32 -37.30 21.17
C PRO A 720 25.14 -37.06 22.13
N GLU A 721 24.88 -37.99 23.06
CA GLU A 721 23.77 -37.94 24.01
C GLU A 721 23.93 -36.82 25.06
N ASP A 722 25.17 -36.38 25.32
CA ASP A 722 25.49 -35.33 26.29
C ASP A 722 24.87 -33.97 25.90
N PHE A 723 24.57 -33.78 24.61
CA PHE A 723 24.00 -32.56 24.03
C PHE A 723 22.54 -32.71 23.62
N SER A 724 21.85 -33.77 24.06
CA SER A 724 20.48 -34.11 23.61
C SER A 724 19.40 -33.05 23.93
N LEU A 725 19.67 -32.17 24.90
CA LEU A 725 18.78 -31.07 25.30
C LEU A 725 19.26 -29.70 24.82
N GLU A 726 20.35 -29.65 24.04
CA GLU A 726 20.94 -28.41 23.55
C GLU A 726 20.52 -28.12 22.11
N GLU A 727 20.45 -26.83 21.76
CA GLU A 727 20.05 -26.36 20.41
C GLU A 727 21.00 -26.86 19.31
N ALA A 728 22.27 -27.11 19.63
CA ALA A 728 23.28 -27.60 18.70
C ALA A 728 24.10 -28.72 19.33
N ASN A 729 24.19 -29.87 18.65
CA ASN A 729 25.01 -30.99 19.11
C ASN A 729 26.49 -30.75 18.76
N LEU A 730 27.24 -30.17 19.72
CA LEU A 730 28.64 -29.80 19.52
C LEU A 730 29.55 -30.99 19.18
N HIS A 731 29.23 -32.20 19.68
CA HIS A 731 29.95 -33.42 19.34
C HIS A 731 29.83 -33.76 17.85
N GLN A 732 28.62 -33.70 17.31
CA GLN A 732 28.37 -33.95 15.88
C GLN A 732 29.02 -32.87 15.01
N LEU A 733 28.94 -31.60 15.41
CA LEU A 733 29.59 -30.50 14.69
C LEU A 733 31.11 -30.64 14.68
N ALA A 734 31.74 -30.93 15.82
CA ALA A 734 33.18 -31.15 15.91
C ALA A 734 33.63 -32.36 15.07
N SER A 735 32.85 -33.44 15.08
CA SER A 735 33.10 -34.62 14.22
C SER A 735 33.02 -34.27 12.74
N HIS A 736 32.07 -33.41 12.35
CA HIS A 736 31.98 -32.90 10.98
C HIS A 736 33.21 -32.06 10.59
N TYR A 737 33.67 -31.15 11.46
CA TYR A 737 34.91 -30.40 11.21
C TYR A 737 36.14 -31.31 11.10
N LEU A 738 36.25 -32.37 11.91
CA LEU A 738 37.33 -33.35 11.79
C LEU A 738 37.29 -34.08 10.44
N ASN A 739 36.10 -34.50 9.99
CA ASN A 739 35.92 -35.13 8.68
C ASN A 739 36.35 -34.18 7.54
N MET A 740 36.00 -32.89 7.61
CA MET A 740 36.45 -31.88 6.65
C MET A 740 37.97 -31.71 6.65
N LEU A 741 38.62 -31.80 7.82
CA LEU A 741 40.08 -31.73 7.96
C LEU A 741 40.81 -32.98 7.44
N GLU A 742 40.12 -34.13 7.32
CA GLU A 742 40.66 -35.39 6.80
C GLU A 742 40.59 -35.49 5.28
N HIS A 743 39.60 -34.85 4.65
CA HIS A 743 39.43 -34.85 3.20
C HIS A 743 40.34 -33.77 2.56
N ARG A 744 41.13 -34.14 1.54
CA ARG A 744 42.15 -33.31 0.86
C ARG A 744 41.62 -32.03 0.14
N GLU A 745 40.40 -31.58 0.39
CA GLU A 745 39.76 -30.46 -0.30
C GLU A 745 40.14 -29.06 0.24
N VAL A 746 40.84 -28.98 1.38
CA VAL A 746 41.25 -27.69 2.00
C VAL A 746 42.27 -26.88 1.15
N ARG A 747 42.74 -27.40 0.00
CA ARG A 747 43.61 -26.65 -0.91
C ARG A 747 42.92 -25.90 -2.05
N ARG A 748 41.61 -26.05 -2.33
CA ARG A 748 41.04 -25.44 -3.56
C ARG A 748 39.62 -24.86 -3.55
N SER A 749 38.87 -24.88 -2.47
CA SER A 749 37.50 -24.33 -2.51
C SER A 749 37.20 -23.43 -1.32
N GLY A 750 37.06 -22.13 -1.61
CA GLY A 750 36.32 -21.24 -0.73
C GLY A 750 34.87 -21.69 -0.72
N PHE A 751 34.42 -22.25 0.39
CA PHE A 751 33.00 -22.43 0.66
C PHE A 751 32.64 -21.63 1.89
N GLN A 752 31.59 -20.82 1.73
CA GLN A 752 30.86 -20.17 2.80
C GLN A 752 30.26 -21.26 3.69
N ILE A 753 30.58 -21.20 4.98
CA ILE A 753 29.86 -21.95 6.02
C ILE A 753 28.39 -21.50 5.92
N MET A 754 27.45 -22.46 5.84
CA MET A 754 26.02 -22.17 5.91
C MET A 754 25.77 -21.33 7.17
N ARG A 755 25.37 -20.07 6.96
CA ARG A 755 24.96 -19.13 7.98
C ARG A 755 23.48 -19.27 8.23
#